data_AF-A0AAE3C4D2-F1
#
_entry.id   AF-A0AAE3C4D2-F1
#
_cell.length_a   1.000
_cell.length_b   1.000
_cell.length_c   1.000
_cell.angle_alpha   90.00
_cell.angle_beta   90.00
_cell.angle_gamma   90.00
#
_symmetry.space_group_name_H-M   'P 1'
#
loop_
_entity.id
_entity.type
_entity.pdbx_description
1 polymer ?
#
loop_
_entity_poly.entity_id
_entity_poly.type
_entity_poly.pdbx_seq_one_letter_code
_entity_poly.pdbx_strand_id
1 'polypeptide(L)'
;MGDEVRGSSVSLLSPDFVEKNVKALEAIVGNVRSGLDSAISQSLNVLRQRILDMREDVSREVVSRIKIHFASELIKNVFVEAVSGVVDEIARNTMQEVMSATEAELEVFREALARFAKEFIDVLSREEARLIEEISRLDGELKERERLVKESSEALRQRERELEEKKRELEFVKTEFEEKRAEVEKAKKELQELMRSLEMEKEKSGYLSRMLDESREEVSRLKAEEEAMRKRLQNLNAERENLEKLLEESSSQLKEREALLKEREQALKRIEEELGKAKLEYEATLARLRGEQERSSKLMSELEVARREMERLKAEEAEAKARVQEATRQLAERERALQEATRQLAERERALQEATRQLAERERALQEATRQLAERERALQEATRQLEEKKRELSEREQELDLRKAELEQVRKELDLAREEFVALRERLERERMRVAELEGQLEGAQREISVFNEQIRTLEDMLRERDSLIAAGESRLKLKEKEIERLRSIIDEKTRDLEVKKEELEFHKSLAAELEGEVESLRKEVDELRRRPNVDPAVIAEKERMLKLKEEELQGVRRNIELLEKRIVEVEEEIDARVKDLETRNKELEKIKEELEREKKKREEQLERYKGAMMLDPRFKVYFIIESIKKISFPNLQKATGIMPAELKATIAWLERAGMIKIDGETIILNR
;
A
#
# COMPACT_ATOMS: atom_id res chain seq x y z
N MET A 1 -5.77 -40.09 12.88
CA MET A 1 -5.42 -41.09 11.85
C MET A 1 -4.80 -40.33 10.70
N GLY A 2 -3.52 -40.40 10.35
CA GLY A 2 -2.42 -41.21 10.87
C GLY A 2 -1.08 -40.63 10.39
N ASP A 3 -0.08 -40.88 11.24
CA ASP A 3 1.37 -41.01 11.09
C ASP A 3 2.22 -40.02 10.27
N GLU A 4 3.10 -39.36 11.04
CA GLU A 4 4.45 -38.97 10.68
C GLU A 4 5.24 -40.11 10.03
N VAL A 5 5.82 -39.87 8.86
CA VAL A 5 7.02 -40.60 8.41
C VAL A 5 8.01 -39.58 7.85
N ARG A 6 9.05 -39.29 8.64
CA ARG A 6 10.28 -38.63 8.18
C ARG A 6 11.00 -39.59 7.24
N GLY A 7 11.02 -39.27 5.95
CA GLY A 7 11.88 -39.93 4.97
C GLY A 7 13.33 -39.50 5.14
N SER A 8 14.11 -40.26 5.89
CA SER A 8 15.57 -40.23 5.85
C SER A 8 16.04 -40.89 4.56
N SER A 9 16.23 -40.11 3.50
CA SER A 9 16.91 -40.54 2.28
C SER A 9 18.40 -40.73 2.58
N VAL A 10 18.76 -41.90 3.09
CA VAL A 10 20.14 -42.36 3.17
C VAL A 10 20.62 -42.55 1.73
N SER A 11 21.43 -41.60 1.24
CA SER A 11 22.10 -41.73 -0.05
C SER A 11 23.08 -42.89 0.01
N LEU A 12 22.79 -43.96 -0.74
CA LEU A 12 23.63 -45.16 -0.85
C LEU A 12 24.98 -44.90 -1.58
N LEU A 13 25.32 -43.64 -1.86
CA LEU A 13 26.49 -43.21 -2.63
C LEU A 13 27.26 -42.04 -1.98
N SER A 14 27.07 -41.78 -0.68
CA SER A 14 27.95 -40.84 0.05
C SER A 14 29.36 -41.43 0.21
N PRO A 15 30.44 -40.63 0.08
CA PRO A 15 31.83 -41.08 0.26
C PRO A 15 32.05 -41.88 1.55
N ASP A 16 31.42 -41.46 2.65
CA ASP A 16 31.46 -42.15 3.95
C ASP A 16 30.85 -43.56 3.93
N PHE A 17 29.82 -43.80 3.12
CA PHE A 17 29.18 -45.12 3.00
C PHE A 17 30.05 -46.07 2.18
N VAL A 18 30.74 -45.56 1.15
CA VAL A 18 31.69 -46.34 0.35
C VAL A 18 32.93 -46.66 1.17
N GLU A 19 33.50 -45.70 1.89
CA GLU A 19 34.69 -45.92 2.74
C GLU A 19 34.41 -46.93 3.86
N LYS A 20 33.22 -46.86 4.48
CA LYS A 20 32.83 -47.80 5.55
C LYS A 20 32.64 -49.23 5.03
N ASN A 21 32.10 -49.40 3.83
CA ASN A 21 31.95 -50.72 3.21
C ASN A 21 33.27 -51.28 2.66
N VAL A 22 34.17 -50.43 2.16
CA VAL A 22 35.53 -50.82 1.76
C VAL A 22 36.34 -51.29 2.97
N LYS A 23 36.32 -50.56 4.09
CA LYS A 23 36.95 -51.01 5.35
C LYS A 23 36.34 -52.31 5.89
N ALA A 24 35.03 -52.51 5.73
CA ALA A 24 34.38 -53.77 6.12
C ALA A 24 34.82 -54.95 5.24
N LEU A 25 34.99 -54.74 3.93
CA LEU A 25 35.51 -55.76 3.01
C LEU A 25 36.99 -56.06 3.26
N GLU A 26 37.82 -55.05 3.55
CA GLU A 26 39.23 -55.24 3.94
C GLU A 26 39.36 -56.04 5.23
N ALA A 27 38.48 -55.79 6.23
CA ALA A 27 38.43 -56.57 7.45
C ALA A 27 38.02 -58.03 7.22
N ILE A 28 37.07 -58.28 6.31
CA ILE A 28 36.67 -59.64 5.91
C ILE A 28 37.80 -60.36 5.18
N VAL A 29 38.50 -59.69 4.25
CA VAL A 29 39.67 -60.25 3.55
C VAL A 29 40.82 -60.55 4.52
N GLY A 30 41.06 -59.68 5.51
CA GLY A 30 42.02 -59.94 6.60
C GLY A 30 41.67 -61.15 7.46
N ASN A 31 40.38 -61.33 7.77
CA ASN A 31 39.89 -62.49 8.52
C ASN A 31 39.97 -63.80 7.71
N VAL A 32 39.71 -63.75 6.40
CA VAL A 32 39.89 -64.91 5.50
C VAL A 32 41.36 -65.28 5.36
N ARG A 33 42.26 -64.30 5.24
CA ARG A 33 43.71 -64.53 5.12
C ARG A 33 44.31 -65.11 6.41
N SER A 34 43.95 -64.56 7.57
CA SER A 34 44.36 -65.12 8.87
C SER A 34 43.76 -66.50 9.14
N GLY A 35 42.51 -66.74 8.71
CA GLY A 35 41.89 -68.07 8.73
C GLY A 35 42.63 -69.09 7.86
N LEU A 36 43.08 -68.68 6.66
CA LEU A 36 43.87 -69.52 5.76
C LEU A 36 45.26 -69.82 6.33
N ASP A 37 45.96 -68.81 6.87
CA ASP A 37 47.28 -68.97 7.49
C ASP A 37 47.21 -69.85 8.75
N SER A 38 46.13 -69.75 9.52
CA SER A 38 45.85 -70.62 10.67
C SER A 38 45.57 -72.06 10.24
N ALA A 39 44.76 -72.28 9.19
CA ALA A 39 44.46 -73.60 8.65
C ALA A 39 45.69 -74.29 8.02
N ILE A 40 46.53 -73.51 7.33
CA ILE A 40 47.82 -73.98 6.79
C ILE A 40 48.79 -74.33 7.92
N SER A 41 48.87 -73.49 8.96
CA SER A 41 49.71 -73.75 10.14
C SER A 41 49.25 -74.97 10.94
N GLN A 42 47.93 -75.17 11.10
CA GLN A 42 47.37 -76.38 11.71
C GLN A 42 47.67 -77.62 10.86
N SER A 43 47.50 -77.54 9.54
CA SER A 43 47.77 -78.66 8.63
C SER A 43 49.27 -79.03 8.62
N LEU A 44 50.16 -78.03 8.65
CA LEU A 44 51.60 -78.23 8.77
C LEU A 44 52.00 -78.79 10.14
N ASN A 45 51.35 -78.39 11.23
CA ASN A 45 51.59 -78.96 12.56
C ASN A 45 51.10 -80.41 12.68
N VAL A 46 49.97 -80.75 12.05
CA VAL A 46 49.47 -82.14 11.97
C VAL A 46 50.43 -82.99 11.14
N LEU A 47 50.94 -82.47 10.02
CA LEU A 47 51.92 -83.17 9.17
C LEU A 47 53.27 -83.33 9.87
N ARG A 48 53.70 -82.31 10.64
CA ARG A 48 54.91 -82.37 11.48
C ARG A 48 54.77 -83.38 12.62
N GLN A 49 53.59 -83.48 13.24
CA GLN A 49 53.34 -84.52 14.25
C GLN A 49 53.31 -85.92 13.65
N ARG A 50 52.69 -86.10 12.47
CA ARG A 50 52.72 -87.38 11.75
C ARG A 50 54.13 -87.82 11.37
N ILE A 51 55.01 -86.88 11.00
CA ILE A 51 56.43 -87.16 10.72
C ILE A 51 57.20 -87.51 12.00
N LEU A 52 56.87 -86.89 13.14
CA LEU A 52 57.44 -87.23 14.44
C LEU A 52 56.98 -88.61 14.93
N ASP A 53 55.70 -88.94 14.77
CA ASP A 53 55.12 -90.26 15.08
C ASP A 53 55.73 -91.35 14.18
N MET A 54 55.86 -91.10 12.87
CA MET A 54 56.58 -92.01 11.95
C MET A 54 58.05 -92.21 12.35
N ARG A 55 58.73 -91.16 12.84
CA ARG A 55 60.12 -91.27 13.31
C ARG A 55 60.21 -92.08 14.60
N GLU A 56 59.25 -91.96 15.51
CA GLU A 56 59.16 -92.82 16.70
C GLU A 56 58.82 -94.26 16.36
N ASP A 57 57.92 -94.51 15.40
CA ASP A 57 57.51 -95.85 14.97
C ASP A 57 58.64 -96.57 14.22
N VAL A 58 59.34 -95.89 13.31
CA VAL A 58 60.54 -96.43 12.64
C VAL A 58 61.67 -96.69 13.65
N SER A 59 61.82 -95.84 14.69
CA SER A 59 62.80 -96.06 15.76
C SER A 59 62.42 -97.25 16.66
N ARG A 60 61.12 -97.48 16.94
CA ARG A 60 60.65 -98.67 17.69
C ARG A 60 60.76 -99.95 16.86
N GLU A 61 60.55 -99.89 15.55
CA GLU A 61 60.62 -101.05 14.66
C GLU A 61 62.07 -101.49 14.37
N VAL A 62 63.01 -100.54 14.23
CA VAL A 62 64.45 -100.82 14.11
C VAL A 62 65.05 -101.33 15.43
N VAL A 63 64.61 -100.78 16.58
CA VAL A 63 65.06 -101.24 17.92
C VAL A 63 64.44 -102.59 18.32
N SER A 64 63.24 -102.92 17.83
CA SER A 64 62.61 -104.24 18.05
C SER A 64 63.24 -105.34 17.18
N ARG A 65 63.73 -105.02 15.97
CA ARG A 65 64.45 -105.97 15.09
C ARG A 65 65.90 -106.23 15.52
N ILE A 66 66.58 -105.27 16.16
CA ILE A 66 67.95 -105.45 16.70
C ILE A 66 67.95 -106.18 18.06
N LYS A 67 66.81 -106.22 18.78
CA LYS A 67 66.66 -106.93 20.07
C LYS A 67 66.13 -108.38 19.96
N ILE A 68 65.84 -108.91 18.77
CA ILE A 68 65.32 -110.29 18.56
C ILE A 68 66.36 -111.24 17.92
N HIS A 69 67.65 -110.85 17.87
CA HIS A 69 68.71 -111.75 17.36
C HIS A 69 69.95 -111.90 18.26
N PHE A 70 69.89 -111.46 19.52
CA PHE A 70 71.01 -111.59 20.45
C PHE A 70 70.57 -111.64 21.93
N ALA A 71 69.76 -112.64 22.32
CA ALA A 71 69.60 -113.09 23.71
C ALA A 71 68.71 -114.35 23.80
N SER A 72 69.32 -115.53 23.91
CA SER A 72 68.81 -116.75 24.61
C SER A 72 69.13 -118.10 23.94
N GLU A 73 70.39 -118.38 23.58
CA GLU A 73 70.94 -119.76 23.57
C GLU A 73 72.40 -119.70 24.09
N LEU A 74 72.53 -119.03 25.25
CA LEU A 74 73.65 -119.17 26.16
C LEU A 74 73.02 -119.68 27.46
N ILE A 75 73.35 -120.93 27.81
CA ILE A 75 73.35 -121.59 29.14
C ILE A 75 72.70 -122.98 29.11
N LYS A 76 73.51 -123.99 28.78
CA LYS A 76 73.75 -125.18 29.64
C LYS A 76 75.25 -125.52 29.54
N ASN A 77 76.07 -124.86 30.36
CA ASN A 77 76.65 -125.42 31.59
C ASN A 77 77.65 -126.57 31.32
N VAL A 78 78.96 -126.33 31.55
CA VAL A 78 79.75 -126.82 32.72
C VAL A 78 80.48 -128.12 32.33
N PHE A 79 81.79 -128.36 32.43
CA PHE A 79 82.92 -127.88 33.24
C PHE A 79 84.19 -128.43 32.54
N VAL A 80 85.17 -127.60 32.13
CA VAL A 80 86.52 -127.44 32.73
C VAL A 80 87.27 -128.73 33.15
N GLU A 81 88.49 -128.83 32.60
CA GLU A 81 89.68 -129.56 33.07
C GLU A 81 89.71 -131.10 33.02
N ALA A 82 90.55 -131.65 32.13
CA ALA A 82 91.87 -132.14 32.52
C ALA A 82 92.58 -132.87 31.37
N VAL A 83 93.76 -132.36 31.04
CA VAL A 83 94.94 -133.15 30.65
C VAL A 83 94.91 -133.75 29.24
N SER A 84 95.44 -132.93 28.32
CA SER A 84 96.52 -133.28 27.40
C SER A 84 97.38 -134.46 27.88
N GLY A 85 97.51 -135.48 27.04
CA GLY A 85 98.78 -136.19 26.93
C GLY A 85 98.66 -137.69 26.76
N VAL A 86 99.30 -138.15 25.68
CA VAL A 86 99.63 -139.54 25.34
C VAL A 86 98.47 -140.28 24.65
N VAL A 87 98.27 -140.05 23.35
CA VAL A 87 99.05 -140.63 22.24
C VAL A 87 98.92 -142.16 22.22
N ASP A 88 98.22 -142.58 21.16
CA ASP A 88 98.45 -143.79 20.40
C ASP A 88 98.42 -145.14 21.12
N GLU A 89 97.21 -145.58 21.47
CA GLU A 89 96.92 -146.98 21.18
C GLU A 89 95.44 -147.20 20.85
N ILE A 90 95.23 -147.80 19.67
CA ILE A 90 93.99 -148.45 19.23
C ILE A 90 93.00 -147.54 18.50
N ALA A 91 93.47 -147.09 17.35
CA ALA A 91 92.67 -146.96 16.15
C ALA A 91 91.84 -148.23 15.87
N ARG A 92 90.54 -148.03 15.60
CA ARG A 92 89.70 -148.60 14.51
C ARG A 92 88.24 -148.80 14.99
N ASN A 93 87.31 -148.09 14.33
CA ASN A 93 85.84 -148.29 14.29
C ASN A 93 84.86 -147.31 14.97
N THR A 94 85.14 -146.00 15.09
CA THR A 94 84.10 -145.01 15.49
C THR A 94 84.27 -143.63 14.85
N MET A 95 84.30 -143.55 13.51
CA MET A 95 84.38 -142.27 12.76
C MET A 95 83.38 -142.20 11.60
N GLN A 96 82.16 -142.73 11.78
CA GLN A 96 81.09 -142.68 10.76
C GLN A 96 79.74 -142.18 11.31
N GLU A 97 79.50 -142.18 12.63
CA GLU A 97 78.23 -141.70 13.22
C GLU A 97 78.24 -140.19 13.54
N VAL A 98 79.39 -139.58 13.85
CA VAL A 98 79.47 -138.17 14.28
C VAL A 98 79.38 -137.16 13.12
N MET A 99 79.72 -137.54 11.87
CA MET A 99 79.65 -136.62 10.72
C MET A 99 78.23 -136.45 10.15
N SER A 100 77.31 -137.39 10.39
CA SER A 100 75.94 -137.32 9.84
C SER A 100 75.00 -136.39 10.62
N ALA A 101 75.26 -136.16 11.91
CA ALA A 101 74.41 -135.33 12.76
C ALA A 101 74.63 -133.82 12.55
N THR A 102 75.84 -133.39 12.14
CA THR A 102 76.18 -131.97 11.95
C THR A 102 75.73 -131.37 10.62
N GLU A 103 75.51 -132.18 9.58
CA GLU A 103 75.03 -131.69 8.27
C GLU A 103 73.51 -131.41 8.28
N ALA A 104 72.72 -132.18 9.02
CA ALA A 104 71.26 -132.02 9.07
C ALA A 104 70.81 -130.73 9.77
N GLU A 105 71.52 -130.28 10.82
CA GLU A 105 71.16 -129.05 11.55
C GLU A 105 71.47 -127.76 10.76
N LEU A 106 72.50 -127.78 9.91
CA LEU A 106 72.85 -126.65 9.04
C LEU A 106 71.87 -126.45 7.87
N GLU A 107 71.28 -127.54 7.35
CA GLU A 107 70.27 -127.49 6.28
C GLU A 107 68.98 -126.81 6.77
N VAL A 108 68.52 -127.15 7.99
CA VAL A 108 67.33 -126.57 8.62
C VAL A 108 67.49 -125.07 8.87
N PHE A 109 68.68 -124.62 9.28
CA PHE A 109 68.95 -123.21 9.51
C PHE A 109 68.98 -122.40 8.20
N ARG A 110 69.53 -122.96 7.11
CA ARG A 110 69.50 -122.31 5.77
C ARG A 110 68.07 -122.15 5.25
N GLU A 111 67.21 -123.15 5.42
CA GLU A 111 65.80 -123.04 5.04
C GLU A 111 65.07 -121.96 5.86
N ALA A 112 65.33 -121.85 7.15
CA ALA A 112 64.71 -120.83 8.01
C ALA A 112 65.12 -119.41 7.58
N LEU A 113 66.41 -119.19 7.28
CA LEU A 113 66.92 -117.91 6.76
C LEU A 113 66.32 -117.57 5.39
N ALA A 114 66.20 -118.54 4.48
CA ALA A 114 65.59 -118.32 3.17
C ALA A 114 64.10 -117.96 3.27
N ARG A 115 63.35 -118.59 4.19
CA ARG A 115 61.94 -118.23 4.46
C ARG A 115 61.83 -116.83 5.04
N PHE A 116 62.66 -116.47 6.02
CA PHE A 116 62.65 -115.13 6.62
C PHE A 116 62.98 -114.04 5.60
N ALA A 117 64.02 -114.24 4.77
CA ALA A 117 64.37 -113.29 3.72
C ALA A 117 63.23 -113.09 2.71
N LYS A 118 62.51 -114.16 2.36
CA LYS A 118 61.35 -114.09 1.46
C LYS A 118 60.17 -113.31 2.10
N GLU A 119 59.81 -113.63 3.34
CA GLU A 119 58.74 -112.92 4.05
C GLU A 119 59.07 -111.43 4.26
N PHE A 120 60.33 -111.10 4.54
CA PHE A 120 60.77 -109.73 4.72
C PHE A 120 60.69 -108.91 3.42
N ILE A 121 61.08 -109.51 2.29
CA ILE A 121 60.94 -108.89 0.97
C ILE A 121 59.46 -108.69 0.62
N ASP A 122 58.60 -109.69 0.89
CA ASP A 122 57.16 -109.59 0.61
C ASP A 122 56.49 -108.46 1.42
N VAL A 123 56.89 -108.25 2.67
CA VAL A 123 56.40 -107.14 3.51
C VAL A 123 56.87 -105.79 2.96
N LEU A 124 58.15 -105.66 2.59
CA LEU A 124 58.68 -104.41 2.02
C LEU A 124 58.01 -104.08 0.68
N SER A 125 57.82 -105.05 -0.20
CA SER A 125 57.14 -104.83 -1.48
C SER A 125 55.67 -104.44 -1.31
N ARG A 126 54.99 -104.95 -0.28
CA ARG A 126 53.62 -104.51 0.05
C ARG A 126 53.58 -103.07 0.54
N GLU A 127 54.51 -102.68 1.40
CA GLU A 127 54.56 -101.31 1.92
C GLU A 127 55.00 -100.31 0.83
N GLU A 128 55.92 -100.70 -0.05
CA GLU A 128 56.29 -99.93 -1.22
C GLU A 128 55.10 -99.72 -2.17
N ALA A 129 54.32 -100.77 -2.46
CA ALA A 129 53.11 -100.66 -3.27
C ALA A 129 52.08 -99.73 -2.64
N ARG A 130 51.89 -99.80 -1.33
CA ARG A 130 50.97 -98.93 -0.58
C ARG A 130 51.39 -97.46 -0.65
N LEU A 131 52.69 -97.18 -0.48
CA LEU A 131 53.22 -95.82 -0.58
C LEU A 131 53.10 -95.24 -2.00
N ILE A 132 53.33 -96.07 -3.02
CA ILE A 132 53.13 -95.66 -4.43
C ILE A 132 51.66 -95.30 -4.70
N GLU A 133 50.72 -96.09 -4.16
CA GLU A 133 49.29 -95.80 -4.28
C GLU A 133 48.90 -94.51 -3.55
N GLU A 134 49.43 -94.26 -2.36
CA GLU A 134 49.16 -93.04 -1.60
C GLU A 134 49.76 -91.78 -2.26
N ILE A 135 50.98 -91.88 -2.81
CA ILE A 135 51.59 -90.81 -3.61
C ILE A 135 50.75 -90.52 -4.86
N SER A 136 50.28 -91.56 -5.55
CA SER A 136 49.44 -91.40 -6.75
C SER A 136 48.10 -90.74 -6.42
N ARG A 137 47.51 -91.07 -5.26
CA ARG A 137 46.29 -90.40 -4.78
C ARG A 137 46.53 -88.92 -4.50
N LEU A 138 47.60 -88.59 -3.77
CA LEU A 138 47.94 -87.20 -3.44
C LEU A 138 48.28 -86.37 -4.68
N ASP A 139 48.94 -86.96 -5.68
CA ASP A 139 49.23 -86.28 -6.95
C ASP A 139 47.95 -86.00 -7.74
N GLY A 140 46.96 -86.89 -7.67
CA GLY A 140 45.61 -86.66 -8.20
C GLY A 140 44.88 -85.51 -7.49
N GLU A 141 44.91 -85.47 -6.15
CA GLU A 141 44.31 -84.40 -5.36
C GLU A 141 44.99 -83.04 -5.61
N LEU A 142 46.32 -83.03 -5.78
CA LEU A 142 47.08 -81.82 -6.10
C LEU A 142 46.67 -81.26 -7.46
N LYS A 143 46.59 -82.11 -8.50
CA LYS A 143 46.16 -81.71 -9.85
C LYS A 143 44.75 -81.12 -9.85
N GLU A 144 43.81 -81.70 -9.09
CA GLU A 144 42.45 -81.15 -8.99
C GLU A 144 42.42 -79.81 -8.26
N ARG A 145 43.22 -79.63 -7.20
CA ARG A 145 43.36 -78.31 -6.54
C ARG A 145 43.99 -77.26 -7.45
N GLU A 146 45.02 -77.60 -8.21
CA GLU A 146 45.62 -76.69 -9.19
C GLU A 146 44.62 -76.28 -10.26
N ARG A 147 43.79 -77.21 -10.72
CA ARG A 147 42.71 -76.93 -11.67
C ARG A 147 41.68 -75.97 -11.08
N LEU A 148 41.20 -76.21 -9.86
CA LEU A 148 40.24 -75.33 -9.17
C LEU A 148 40.80 -73.92 -8.93
N VAL A 149 42.09 -73.81 -8.60
CA VAL A 149 42.75 -72.50 -8.45
C VAL A 149 42.81 -71.75 -9.77
N LYS A 150 43.11 -72.43 -10.89
CA LYS A 150 43.07 -71.82 -12.23
C LYS A 150 41.67 -71.34 -12.56
N GLU A 151 40.65 -72.19 -12.41
CA GLU A 151 39.24 -71.84 -12.65
C GLU A 151 38.81 -70.64 -11.78
N SER A 152 39.17 -70.62 -10.50
CA SER A 152 38.87 -69.49 -9.60
C SER A 152 39.60 -68.21 -9.98
N SER A 153 40.84 -68.30 -10.46
CA SER A 153 41.63 -67.14 -10.90
C SER A 153 41.08 -66.53 -12.19
N GLU A 154 40.56 -67.36 -13.10
CA GLU A 154 39.92 -66.92 -14.33
C GLU A 154 38.57 -66.25 -14.04
N ALA A 155 37.77 -66.82 -13.13
CA ALA A 155 36.52 -66.22 -12.68
C ALA A 155 36.73 -64.85 -12.01
N LEU A 156 37.79 -64.70 -11.21
CA LEU A 156 38.17 -63.41 -10.62
C LEU A 156 38.54 -62.38 -11.70
N ARG A 157 39.38 -62.75 -12.67
CA ARG A 157 39.73 -61.88 -13.80
C ARG A 157 38.53 -61.47 -14.65
N GLN A 158 37.50 -62.31 -14.74
CA GLN A 158 36.27 -61.96 -15.43
C GLN A 158 35.45 -60.95 -14.62
N ARG A 159 35.27 -61.18 -13.32
CA ARG A 159 34.60 -60.21 -12.43
C ARG A 159 35.30 -58.85 -12.37
N GLU A 160 36.63 -58.83 -12.38
CA GLU A 160 37.41 -57.59 -12.44
C GLU A 160 37.14 -56.81 -13.73
N ARG A 161 37.01 -57.50 -14.88
CA ARG A 161 36.63 -56.87 -16.15
C ARG A 161 35.22 -56.32 -16.13
N GLU A 162 34.25 -57.09 -15.62
CA GLU A 162 32.86 -56.65 -15.47
C GLU A 162 32.73 -55.43 -14.54
N LEU A 163 33.50 -55.40 -13.44
CA LEU A 163 33.55 -54.27 -12.53
C LEU A 163 34.08 -53.01 -13.23
N GLU A 164 35.13 -53.15 -14.03
CA GLU A 164 35.74 -52.04 -14.73
C GLU A 164 34.84 -51.48 -15.84
N GLU A 165 34.10 -52.35 -16.52
CA GLU A 165 33.05 -51.96 -17.47
C GLU A 165 31.92 -51.19 -16.77
N LYS A 166 31.43 -51.69 -15.62
CA LYS A 166 30.40 -51.00 -14.83
C LYS A 166 30.86 -49.66 -14.28
N LYS A 167 32.14 -49.50 -13.94
CA LYS A 167 32.69 -48.19 -13.56
C LYS A 167 32.67 -47.21 -14.73
N ARG A 168 33.01 -47.64 -15.94
CA ARG A 168 32.94 -46.79 -17.14
C ARG A 168 31.51 -46.39 -17.46
N GLU A 169 30.56 -47.31 -17.38
CA GLU A 169 29.13 -46.99 -17.51
C GLU A 169 28.68 -45.97 -16.44
N LEU A 170 29.13 -46.13 -15.20
CA LEU A 170 28.80 -45.20 -14.12
C LEU A 170 29.41 -43.80 -14.35
N GLU A 171 30.64 -43.71 -14.85
CA GLU A 171 31.25 -42.44 -15.23
C GLU A 171 30.49 -41.76 -16.37
N PHE A 172 30.08 -42.52 -17.39
CA PHE A 172 29.27 -42.00 -18.49
C PHE A 172 27.92 -41.44 -17.99
N VAL A 173 27.22 -42.19 -17.16
CA VAL A 173 25.93 -41.74 -16.56
C VAL A 173 26.13 -40.51 -15.68
N LYS A 174 27.25 -40.41 -14.94
CA LYS A 174 27.58 -39.20 -14.18
C LYS A 174 27.74 -37.99 -15.09
N THR A 175 28.48 -38.14 -16.20
CA THR A 175 28.65 -37.03 -17.16
C THR A 175 27.32 -36.60 -17.78
N GLU A 176 26.47 -37.54 -18.20
CA GLU A 176 25.13 -37.21 -18.72
C GLU A 176 24.27 -36.50 -17.67
N PHE A 177 24.36 -36.91 -16.39
CA PHE A 177 23.62 -36.26 -15.32
C PHE A 177 24.10 -34.82 -15.06
N GLU A 178 25.42 -34.58 -15.13
CA GLU A 178 26.00 -33.24 -15.00
C GLU A 178 25.58 -32.34 -16.16
N GLU A 179 25.58 -32.84 -17.39
CA GLU A 179 25.06 -32.12 -18.57
C GLU A 179 23.58 -31.78 -18.42
N LYS A 180 22.75 -32.75 -18.03
CA LYS A 180 21.31 -32.52 -17.77
C LYS A 180 21.08 -31.51 -16.65
N ARG A 181 21.90 -31.53 -15.60
CA ARG A 181 21.83 -30.54 -14.52
C ARG A 181 22.18 -29.13 -15.02
N ALA A 182 23.16 -29.00 -15.91
CA ALA A 182 23.50 -27.72 -16.52
C ALA A 182 22.38 -27.20 -17.43
N GLU A 183 21.73 -28.08 -18.22
CA GLU A 183 20.55 -27.73 -19.02
C GLU A 183 19.38 -27.22 -18.14
N VAL A 184 19.11 -27.89 -17.01
CA VAL A 184 18.06 -27.48 -16.07
C VAL A 184 18.36 -26.11 -15.46
N GLU A 185 19.61 -25.84 -15.06
CA GLU A 185 19.99 -24.52 -14.54
C GLU A 185 19.91 -23.42 -15.60
N LYS A 186 20.21 -23.73 -16.87
CA LYS A 186 20.00 -22.80 -17.98
C LYS A 186 18.50 -22.50 -18.17
N ALA A 187 17.66 -23.53 -18.25
CA ALA A 187 16.21 -23.38 -18.37
C ALA A 187 15.60 -22.59 -17.20
N LYS A 188 16.13 -22.77 -15.99
CA LYS A 188 15.70 -22.01 -14.80
C LYS A 188 16.04 -20.52 -14.89
N LYS A 189 17.20 -20.16 -15.46
CA LYS A 189 17.57 -18.75 -15.71
C LYS A 189 16.65 -18.13 -16.77
N GLU A 190 16.40 -18.84 -17.87
CA GLU A 190 15.48 -18.40 -18.93
C GLU A 190 14.05 -18.19 -18.37
N LEU A 191 13.58 -19.09 -17.51
CA LEU A 191 12.29 -18.95 -16.82
C LEU A 191 12.25 -17.70 -15.92
N GLN A 192 13.33 -17.41 -15.19
CA GLN A 192 13.43 -16.20 -14.36
C GLN A 192 13.38 -14.92 -15.18
N GLU A 193 14.02 -14.89 -16.34
CA GLU A 193 13.96 -13.75 -17.27
C GLU A 193 12.55 -13.56 -17.84
N LEU A 194 11.89 -14.65 -18.24
CA LEU A 194 10.50 -14.61 -18.72
C LEU A 194 9.54 -14.14 -17.62
N MET A 195 9.71 -14.57 -16.37
CA MET A 195 8.89 -14.10 -15.25
C MET A 195 9.06 -12.59 -15.02
N ARG A 196 10.30 -12.07 -15.06
CA ARG A 196 10.56 -10.63 -14.96
C ARG A 196 9.92 -9.86 -16.11
N SER A 197 10.01 -10.37 -17.34
CA SER A 197 9.37 -9.76 -18.49
C SER A 197 7.86 -9.73 -18.36
N LEU A 198 7.24 -10.82 -17.88
CA LEU A 198 5.81 -10.89 -17.65
C LEU A 198 5.34 -9.91 -16.57
N GLU A 199 6.15 -9.73 -15.53
CA GLU A 199 5.87 -8.79 -14.44
C GLU A 199 5.91 -7.34 -14.91
N MET A 200 6.93 -6.96 -15.69
CA MET A 200 6.98 -5.65 -16.36
C MET A 200 5.76 -5.41 -17.26
N GLU A 201 5.30 -6.44 -17.98
CA GLU A 201 4.16 -6.29 -18.88
C GLU A 201 2.82 -6.22 -18.14
N LYS A 202 2.70 -6.86 -16.98
CA LYS A 202 1.59 -6.65 -16.05
C LYS A 202 1.57 -5.22 -15.50
N GLU A 203 2.73 -4.68 -15.14
CA GLU A 203 2.84 -3.28 -14.69
C GLU A 203 2.46 -2.29 -15.79
N LYS A 204 2.95 -2.48 -17.02
CA LYS A 204 2.54 -1.67 -18.18
C LYS A 204 1.04 -1.78 -18.44
N SER A 205 0.48 -2.98 -18.39
CA SER A 205 -0.96 -3.19 -18.54
C SER A 205 -1.76 -2.49 -17.44
N GLY A 206 -1.28 -2.52 -16.19
CA GLY A 206 -1.89 -1.81 -15.08
C GLY A 206 -1.83 -0.29 -15.24
N TYR A 207 -0.70 0.25 -15.72
CA TYR A 207 -0.56 1.67 -16.04
C TYR A 207 -1.52 2.10 -17.15
N LEU A 208 -1.58 1.34 -18.24
CA LEU A 208 -2.50 1.62 -19.35
C LEU A 208 -3.97 1.54 -18.91
N SER A 209 -4.32 0.62 -18.00
CA SER A 209 -5.68 0.53 -17.44
C SER A 209 -6.05 1.79 -16.67
N ARG A 210 -5.15 2.30 -15.82
CA ARG A 210 -5.38 3.55 -15.06
C ARG A 210 -5.55 4.74 -15.99
N MET A 211 -4.70 4.89 -17.00
CA MET A 211 -4.84 5.95 -18.00
C MET A 211 -6.19 5.85 -18.74
N LEU A 212 -6.66 4.63 -19.01
CA LEU A 212 -7.95 4.42 -19.68
C LEU A 212 -9.13 4.81 -18.77
N ASP A 213 -9.03 4.50 -17.48
CA ASP A 213 -10.03 4.87 -16.48
C ASP A 213 -10.05 6.39 -16.25
N GLU A 214 -8.89 7.03 -16.15
CA GLU A 214 -8.76 8.50 -16.11
C GLU A 214 -9.38 9.15 -17.36
N SER A 215 -9.07 8.63 -18.54
CA SER A 215 -9.67 9.11 -19.80
C SER A 215 -11.19 8.92 -19.82
N ARG A 216 -11.71 7.82 -19.26
CA ARG A 216 -13.16 7.57 -19.15
C ARG A 216 -13.83 8.54 -18.18
N GLU A 217 -13.20 8.82 -17.04
CA GLU A 217 -13.70 9.81 -16.08
C GLU A 217 -13.74 11.21 -16.70
N GLU A 218 -12.69 11.58 -17.44
CA GLU A 218 -12.62 12.88 -18.12
C GLU A 218 -13.71 13.01 -19.19
N VAL A 219 -13.93 11.97 -20.00
CA VAL A 219 -15.06 11.93 -20.94
C VAL A 219 -16.40 12.05 -20.22
N SER A 220 -16.56 11.44 -19.04
CA SER A 220 -17.80 11.55 -18.26
C SER A 220 -18.01 12.96 -17.71
N ARG A 221 -16.94 13.64 -17.27
CA ARG A 221 -16.99 15.05 -16.83
C ARG A 221 -17.35 15.98 -17.98
N LEU A 222 -16.69 15.84 -19.13
CA LEU A 222 -16.97 16.64 -20.31
C LEU A 222 -18.41 16.47 -20.81
N LYS A 223 -18.97 15.26 -20.74
CA LYS A 223 -20.39 15.03 -21.06
C LYS A 223 -21.34 15.72 -20.10
N ALA A 224 -21.04 15.70 -18.79
CA ALA A 224 -21.84 16.41 -17.80
C ALA A 224 -21.77 17.94 -18.01
N GLU A 225 -20.59 18.47 -18.34
CA GLU A 225 -20.41 19.88 -18.72
C GLU A 225 -21.18 20.24 -20.00
N GLU A 226 -21.12 19.40 -21.03
CA GLU A 226 -21.90 19.61 -22.27
C GLU A 226 -23.41 19.66 -21.97
N GLU A 227 -23.92 18.75 -21.14
CA GLU A 227 -25.33 18.73 -20.76
C GLU A 227 -25.72 19.99 -19.95
N ALA A 228 -24.86 20.45 -19.05
CA ALA A 228 -25.06 21.68 -18.30
C ALA A 228 -25.05 22.92 -19.22
N MET A 229 -24.12 22.98 -20.18
CA MET A 229 -24.07 24.05 -21.18
C MET A 229 -25.32 24.04 -22.07
N ARG A 230 -25.80 22.87 -22.49
CA ARG A 230 -27.06 22.75 -23.26
C ARG A 230 -28.26 23.27 -22.48
N LYS A 231 -28.40 22.91 -21.20
CA LYS A 231 -29.47 23.44 -20.33
C LYS A 231 -29.36 24.96 -20.19
N ARG A 232 -28.14 25.50 -20.05
CA ARG A 232 -27.91 26.95 -19.98
C ARG A 232 -28.31 27.67 -21.27
N LEU A 233 -27.95 27.10 -22.42
CA LEU A 233 -28.37 27.59 -23.74
C LEU A 233 -29.89 27.59 -23.90
N GLN A 234 -30.56 26.54 -23.45
CA GLN A 234 -32.02 26.45 -23.50
C GLN A 234 -32.69 27.54 -22.64
N ASN A 235 -32.18 27.76 -21.42
CA ASN A 235 -32.68 28.82 -20.54
C ASN A 235 -32.45 30.23 -21.14
N LEU A 236 -31.26 30.49 -21.67
CA LEU A 236 -30.95 31.77 -22.33
C LEU A 236 -31.83 32.01 -23.56
N ASN A 237 -32.13 30.96 -24.33
CA ASN A 237 -33.06 31.09 -25.46
C ASN A 237 -34.49 31.40 -25.01
N ALA A 238 -34.97 30.77 -23.94
CA ALA A 238 -36.28 31.09 -23.37
C ALA A 238 -36.35 32.53 -22.83
N GLU A 239 -35.27 32.99 -22.18
CA GLU A 239 -35.16 34.38 -21.72
C GLU A 239 -35.14 35.36 -22.89
N ARG A 240 -34.41 35.06 -23.96
CA ARG A 240 -34.39 35.86 -25.19
C ARG A 240 -35.78 35.97 -25.81
N GLU A 241 -36.52 34.86 -25.91
CA GLU A 241 -37.88 34.86 -26.47
C GLU A 241 -38.84 35.70 -25.63
N ASN A 242 -38.72 35.65 -24.29
CA ASN A 242 -39.51 36.50 -23.40
C ASN A 242 -39.17 37.99 -23.55
N LEU A 243 -37.88 38.33 -23.69
CA LEU A 243 -37.44 39.70 -23.93
C LEU A 243 -37.92 40.22 -25.29
N GLU A 244 -37.90 39.39 -26.33
CA GLU A 244 -38.44 39.72 -27.66
C GLU A 244 -39.95 40.04 -27.58
N LYS A 245 -40.74 39.23 -26.85
CA LYS A 245 -42.17 39.51 -26.61
C LYS A 245 -42.38 40.83 -25.88
N LEU A 246 -41.61 41.09 -24.83
CA LEU A 246 -41.72 42.31 -24.04
C LEU A 246 -41.35 43.56 -24.86
N LEU A 247 -40.39 43.43 -25.78
CA LEU A 247 -39.98 44.48 -26.71
C LEU A 247 -41.10 44.76 -27.74
N GLU A 248 -41.71 43.71 -28.29
CA GLU A 248 -42.86 43.81 -29.21
C GLU A 248 -44.04 44.53 -28.53
N GLU A 249 -44.38 44.13 -27.30
CA GLU A 249 -45.41 44.76 -26.48
C GLU A 249 -45.09 46.24 -26.22
N SER A 250 -43.85 46.56 -25.80
CA SER A 250 -43.41 47.93 -25.56
C SER A 250 -43.45 48.78 -26.84
N SER A 251 -43.07 48.20 -27.99
CA SER A 251 -43.15 48.86 -29.29
C SER A 251 -44.60 49.16 -29.69
N SER A 252 -45.52 48.23 -29.43
CA SER A 252 -46.94 48.42 -29.71
C SER A 252 -47.54 49.54 -28.83
N GLN A 253 -47.21 49.57 -27.54
CA GLN A 253 -47.65 50.62 -26.61
C GLN A 253 -47.09 52.00 -27.00
N LEU A 254 -45.86 52.07 -27.50
CA LEU A 254 -45.27 53.31 -27.99
C LEU A 254 -46.04 53.83 -29.21
N LYS A 255 -46.36 52.98 -30.19
CA LYS A 255 -47.17 53.37 -31.36
C LYS A 255 -48.55 53.89 -30.96
N GLU A 256 -49.19 53.24 -29.99
CA GLU A 256 -50.49 53.67 -29.46
C GLU A 256 -50.40 55.03 -28.76
N ARG A 257 -49.36 55.24 -27.93
CA ARG A 257 -49.10 56.52 -27.27
C ARG A 257 -48.80 57.64 -28.27
N GLU A 258 -48.04 57.37 -29.32
CA GLU A 258 -47.76 58.34 -30.39
C GLU A 258 -49.03 58.74 -31.15
N ALA A 259 -49.94 57.78 -31.40
CA ALA A 259 -51.23 58.06 -32.03
C ALA A 259 -52.12 58.95 -31.14
N LEU A 260 -52.24 58.60 -29.85
CA LEU A 260 -52.98 59.40 -28.87
C LEU A 260 -52.40 60.82 -28.72
N LEU A 261 -51.08 60.97 -28.78
CA LEU A 261 -50.42 62.27 -28.70
C LEU A 261 -50.78 63.14 -29.91
N LYS A 262 -50.76 62.59 -31.13
CA LYS A 262 -51.22 63.29 -32.35
C LYS A 262 -52.68 63.71 -32.26
N GLU A 263 -53.54 62.86 -31.72
CA GLU A 263 -54.97 63.18 -31.54
C GLU A 263 -55.15 64.34 -30.55
N ARG A 264 -54.43 64.32 -29.43
CA ARG A 264 -54.44 65.42 -28.44
C ARG A 264 -53.91 66.74 -29.02
N GLU A 265 -52.87 66.70 -29.83
CA GLU A 265 -52.36 67.90 -30.52
C GLU A 265 -53.39 68.50 -31.48
N GLN A 266 -54.14 67.66 -32.20
CA GLN A 266 -55.23 68.13 -33.06
C GLN A 266 -56.39 68.70 -32.25
N ALA A 267 -56.75 68.08 -31.12
CA ALA A 267 -57.77 68.60 -30.23
C ALA A 267 -57.38 69.97 -29.64
N LEU A 268 -56.12 70.15 -29.24
CA LEU A 268 -55.59 71.44 -28.78
C LEU A 268 -55.72 72.52 -29.84
N LYS A 269 -55.34 72.25 -31.10
CA LYS A 269 -55.52 73.22 -32.21
C LYS A 269 -56.97 73.63 -32.40
N ARG A 270 -57.91 72.68 -32.32
CA ARG A 270 -59.35 72.99 -32.43
C ARG A 270 -59.84 73.88 -31.30
N ILE A 271 -59.41 73.59 -30.07
CA ILE A 271 -59.75 74.41 -28.89
C ILE A 271 -59.16 75.83 -29.04
N GLU A 272 -57.94 75.98 -29.55
CA GLU A 272 -57.32 77.28 -29.81
C GLU A 272 -58.11 78.10 -30.86
N GLU A 273 -58.59 77.45 -31.93
CA GLU A 273 -59.44 78.07 -32.95
C GLU A 273 -60.81 78.49 -32.39
N GLU A 274 -61.45 77.63 -31.60
CA GLU A 274 -62.73 77.92 -30.94
C GLU A 274 -62.59 79.08 -29.93
N LEU A 275 -61.51 79.09 -29.15
CA LEU A 275 -61.20 80.18 -28.24
C LEU A 275 -60.96 81.50 -29.00
N GLY A 276 -60.32 81.45 -30.16
CA GLY A 276 -60.14 82.60 -31.05
C GLY A 276 -61.47 83.18 -31.54
N LYS A 277 -62.41 82.31 -31.96
CA LYS A 277 -63.76 82.72 -32.37
C LYS A 277 -64.56 83.33 -31.21
N ALA A 278 -64.54 82.69 -30.05
CA ALA A 278 -65.23 83.18 -28.86
C ALA A 278 -64.73 84.57 -28.41
N LYS A 279 -63.42 84.83 -28.53
CA LYS A 279 -62.84 86.16 -28.25
C LYS A 279 -63.37 87.22 -29.21
N LEU A 280 -63.45 86.93 -30.51
CA LEU A 280 -63.98 87.86 -31.51
C LEU A 280 -65.47 88.15 -31.27
N GLU A 281 -66.26 87.14 -30.91
CA GLU A 281 -67.68 87.31 -30.55
C GLU A 281 -67.86 88.16 -29.28
N TYR A 282 -66.99 87.96 -28.28
CA TYR A 282 -66.96 88.79 -27.07
C TYR A 282 -66.63 90.25 -27.37
N GLU A 283 -65.65 90.52 -28.23
CA GLU A 283 -65.32 91.88 -28.65
C GLU A 283 -66.46 92.54 -29.45
N ALA A 284 -67.12 91.78 -30.32
CA ALA A 284 -68.27 92.26 -31.10
C ALA A 284 -69.49 92.58 -30.22
N THR A 285 -69.76 91.76 -29.20
CA THR A 285 -70.85 92.02 -28.23
C THR A 285 -70.56 93.23 -27.35
N LEU A 286 -69.31 93.42 -26.90
CA LEU A 286 -68.86 94.64 -26.22
C LEU A 286 -69.07 95.91 -27.08
N ALA A 287 -68.75 95.83 -28.38
CA ALA A 287 -68.95 96.96 -29.31
C ALA A 287 -70.44 97.29 -29.51
N ARG A 288 -71.32 96.27 -29.62
CA ARG A 288 -72.78 96.47 -29.68
C ARG A 288 -73.32 97.13 -28.42
N LEU A 289 -72.88 96.69 -27.24
CA LEU A 289 -73.31 97.26 -25.97
C LEU A 289 -72.96 98.76 -25.86
N ARG A 290 -71.76 99.14 -26.32
CA ARG A 290 -71.35 100.56 -26.41
C ARG A 290 -72.25 101.36 -27.35
N GLY A 291 -72.58 100.81 -28.53
CA GLY A 291 -73.49 101.45 -29.48
C GLY A 291 -74.92 101.63 -28.96
N GLU A 292 -75.44 100.65 -28.21
CA GLU A 292 -76.74 100.74 -27.52
C GLU A 292 -76.73 101.82 -26.43
N GLN A 293 -75.65 101.94 -25.65
CA GLN A 293 -75.50 103.01 -24.65
C GLN A 293 -75.50 104.41 -25.28
N GLU A 294 -74.81 104.60 -26.41
CA GLU A 294 -74.83 105.88 -27.14
C GLU A 294 -76.21 106.21 -27.70
N ARG A 295 -76.96 105.21 -28.20
CA ARG A 295 -78.35 105.39 -28.65
C ARG A 295 -79.26 105.78 -27.50
N SER A 296 -79.14 105.11 -26.35
CA SER A 296 -79.90 105.43 -25.14
C SER A 296 -79.62 106.87 -24.67
N SER A 297 -78.35 107.31 -24.73
CA SER A 297 -77.97 108.70 -24.43
C SER A 297 -78.59 109.72 -25.38
N LYS A 298 -78.70 109.41 -26.68
CA LYS A 298 -79.34 110.30 -27.67
C LYS A 298 -80.86 110.40 -27.45
N LEU A 299 -81.52 109.26 -27.24
CA LEU A 299 -82.95 109.20 -26.95
C LEU A 299 -83.31 109.98 -25.67
N MET A 300 -82.46 109.91 -24.63
CA MET A 300 -82.64 110.71 -23.41
C MET A 300 -82.59 112.22 -23.69
N SER A 301 -81.68 112.68 -24.55
CA SER A 301 -81.60 114.09 -24.95
C SER A 301 -82.81 114.54 -25.78
N GLU A 302 -83.33 113.70 -26.68
CA GLU A 302 -84.53 114.00 -27.47
C GLU A 302 -85.79 114.07 -26.60
N LEU A 303 -85.89 113.21 -25.58
CA LEU A 303 -86.99 113.20 -24.61
C LEU A 303 -87.01 114.48 -23.75
N GLU A 304 -85.85 115.04 -23.41
CA GLU A 304 -85.74 116.33 -22.73
C GLU A 304 -86.19 117.51 -23.61
N VAL A 305 -85.91 117.46 -24.91
CA VAL A 305 -86.38 118.48 -25.87
C VAL A 305 -87.90 118.42 -26.02
N ALA A 306 -88.47 117.22 -26.19
CA ALA A 306 -89.91 117.01 -26.30
C ALA A 306 -90.67 117.46 -25.02
N ARG A 307 -90.07 117.27 -23.84
CA ARG A 307 -90.64 117.78 -22.57
C ARG A 307 -90.72 119.31 -22.53
N ARG A 308 -89.70 120.02 -23.02
CA ARG A 308 -89.70 121.49 -23.06
C ARG A 308 -90.74 122.04 -24.04
N GLU A 309 -91.00 121.32 -25.12
CA GLU A 309 -92.01 121.68 -26.12
C GLU A 309 -93.44 121.48 -25.60
N MET A 310 -93.67 120.42 -24.82
CA MET A 310 -94.97 120.15 -24.17
C MET A 310 -95.33 121.21 -23.12
N GLU A 311 -94.36 121.74 -22.37
CA GLU A 311 -94.59 122.82 -21.40
C GLU A 311 -94.89 124.16 -22.09
N ARG A 312 -94.35 124.41 -23.29
CA ARG A 312 -94.68 125.61 -24.09
C ARG A 312 -96.13 125.59 -24.58
N LEU A 313 -96.60 124.44 -25.07
CA LEU A 313 -97.97 124.26 -25.59
C LEU A 313 -99.04 124.36 -24.48
N LYS A 314 -98.72 123.93 -23.24
CA LYS A 314 -99.61 124.11 -22.09
C LYS A 314 -99.80 125.58 -21.68
N ALA A 315 -98.81 126.44 -21.89
CA ALA A 315 -98.92 127.87 -21.62
C ALA A 315 -99.82 128.58 -22.66
N GLU A 316 -99.76 128.18 -23.93
CA GLU A 316 -100.60 128.72 -25.02
C GLU A 316 -102.08 128.30 -24.87
N GLU A 317 -102.37 127.12 -24.33
CA GLU A 317 -103.74 126.64 -24.07
C GLU A 317 -104.45 127.42 -22.94
N ALA A 318 -103.71 127.86 -21.92
CA ALA A 318 -104.24 128.63 -20.79
C ALA A 318 -104.68 130.04 -21.21
N GLU A 319 -103.99 130.66 -22.16
CA GLU A 319 -104.27 132.00 -22.67
C GLU A 319 -105.47 132.02 -23.65
N ALA A 320 -105.70 130.92 -24.38
CA ALA A 320 -106.86 130.74 -25.26
C ALA A 320 -108.17 130.50 -24.48
N LYS A 321 -108.11 129.81 -23.34
CA LYS A 321 -109.28 129.55 -22.47
C LYS A 321 -109.86 130.81 -21.81
N ALA A 322 -109.04 131.83 -21.55
CA ALA A 322 -109.49 133.10 -20.97
C ALA A 322 -110.29 133.97 -21.96
N ARG A 323 -110.01 133.89 -23.27
CA ARG A 323 -110.69 134.69 -24.32
C ARG A 323 -112.07 134.14 -24.74
N VAL A 324 -112.36 132.86 -24.46
CA VAL A 324 -113.64 132.19 -24.79
C VAL A 324 -114.71 132.42 -23.70
N GLN A 325 -114.29 132.59 -22.44
CA GLN A 325 -115.22 132.81 -21.31
C GLN A 325 -115.88 134.21 -21.32
N GLU A 326 -115.22 135.23 -21.87
CA GLU A 326 -115.77 136.60 -21.97
C GLU A 326 -116.85 136.72 -23.07
N ALA A 327 -116.70 135.98 -24.18
CA ALA A 327 -117.66 136.00 -25.30
C ALA A 327 -118.94 135.20 -25.04
N THR A 328 -118.89 134.20 -24.16
CA THR A 328 -120.03 133.31 -23.86
C THR A 328 -121.03 133.97 -22.89
N ARG A 329 -120.60 134.99 -22.15
CA ARG A 329 -121.43 135.71 -21.17
C ARG A 329 -122.44 136.67 -21.79
N GLN A 330 -122.25 137.07 -23.06
CA GLN A 330 -123.14 138.01 -23.78
C GLN A 330 -124.24 137.33 -24.61
N LEU A 331 -124.26 135.99 -24.76
CA LEU A 331 -125.25 135.27 -25.58
C LEU A 331 -126.32 134.52 -24.75
N ALA A 332 -126.02 134.18 -23.49
CA ALA A 332 -126.91 133.40 -22.62
C ALA A 332 -128.02 134.24 -21.93
N GLU A 333 -128.01 135.56 -22.10
CA GLU A 333 -129.10 136.45 -21.67
C GLU A 333 -130.30 136.44 -22.64
N ARG A 334 -130.21 135.79 -23.82
CA ARG A 334 -131.30 135.91 -24.81
C ARG A 334 -132.56 135.12 -24.50
N GLU A 335 -132.52 133.87 -24.11
CA GLU A 335 -133.79 133.17 -23.92
C GLU A 335 -133.65 131.99 -22.96
N ARG A 336 -133.93 132.31 -21.71
CA ARG A 336 -134.55 131.42 -20.72
C ARG A 336 -135.81 130.69 -21.21
N ALA A 337 -136.35 130.98 -22.38
CA ALA A 337 -137.79 131.10 -22.42
C ALA A 337 -138.51 129.87 -22.96
N LEU A 338 -138.44 128.76 -22.21
CA LEU A 338 -139.44 127.69 -22.29
C LEU A 338 -139.30 126.85 -23.59
N GLN A 339 -139.63 125.58 -23.70
CA GLN A 339 -140.60 124.83 -22.94
C GLN A 339 -140.56 123.32 -23.23
N GLU A 340 -139.53 122.75 -23.85
CA GLU A 340 -139.72 121.41 -24.43
C GLU A 340 -138.42 120.57 -24.40
N ALA A 341 -137.78 120.23 -23.29
CA ALA A 341 -138.24 119.80 -21.96
C ALA A 341 -139.15 118.56 -21.90
N THR A 342 -139.99 118.25 -22.90
CA THR A 342 -140.96 117.14 -22.74
C THR A 342 -140.51 115.80 -23.33
N ARG A 343 -139.53 115.78 -24.24
CA ARG A 343 -139.26 114.56 -25.04
C ARG A 343 -138.10 113.68 -24.57
N GLN A 344 -137.27 114.13 -23.62
CA GLN A 344 -136.03 113.46 -23.22
C GLN A 344 -136.15 112.47 -22.04
N LEU A 345 -137.35 112.12 -21.56
CA LEU A 345 -137.51 111.26 -20.37
C LEU A 345 -137.68 109.75 -20.66
N ALA A 346 -138.00 109.34 -21.90
CA ALA A 346 -138.36 107.94 -22.21
C ALA A 346 -137.18 106.99 -22.56
N GLU A 347 -135.99 107.50 -22.85
CA GLU A 347 -134.86 106.66 -23.32
C GLU A 347 -133.92 106.17 -22.20
N ARG A 348 -133.98 106.76 -21.00
CA ARG A 348 -133.02 106.45 -19.90
C ARG A 348 -133.30 105.16 -19.12
N GLU A 349 -134.49 104.57 -19.19
CA GLU A 349 -134.83 103.35 -18.44
C GLU A 349 -134.18 102.07 -19.01
N ARG A 350 -133.75 102.05 -20.28
CA ARG A 350 -133.13 100.85 -20.89
C ARG A 350 -131.65 100.65 -20.55
N ALA A 351 -130.92 101.70 -20.17
CA ALA A 351 -129.47 101.61 -19.94
C ALA A 351 -129.07 101.03 -18.57
N LEU A 352 -130.00 100.97 -17.60
CA LEU A 352 -129.68 100.54 -16.22
C LEU A 352 -129.66 99.00 -16.05
N GLN A 353 -130.39 98.25 -16.89
CA GLN A 353 -130.46 96.78 -16.79
C GLN A 353 -129.17 96.08 -17.28
N GLU A 354 -128.43 96.66 -18.23
CA GLU A 354 -127.20 96.07 -18.78
C GLU A 354 -126.03 96.10 -17.79
N ALA A 355 -125.91 97.18 -17.00
CA ALA A 355 -124.80 97.38 -16.05
C ALA A 355 -124.83 96.40 -14.87
N THR A 356 -126.02 95.94 -14.45
CA THR A 356 -126.17 95.01 -13.31
C THR A 356 -125.68 93.60 -13.67
N ARG A 357 -125.74 93.22 -14.95
CA ARG A 357 -125.34 91.88 -15.43
C ARG A 357 -123.82 91.70 -15.49
N GLN A 358 -123.07 92.76 -15.78
CA GLN A 358 -121.60 92.74 -15.87
C GLN A 358 -120.89 92.68 -14.51
N LEU A 359 -121.54 93.14 -13.43
CA LEU A 359 -120.95 93.13 -12.08
C LEU A 359 -120.87 91.70 -11.50
N ALA A 360 -121.90 90.89 -11.73
CA ALA A 360 -122.00 89.51 -11.24
C ALA A 360 -120.97 88.56 -11.89
N GLU A 361 -120.56 88.82 -13.14
CA GLU A 361 -119.52 88.03 -13.82
C GLU A 361 -118.12 88.31 -13.26
N ARG A 362 -117.84 89.54 -12.83
CA ARG A 362 -116.54 89.91 -12.24
C ARG A 362 -116.32 89.34 -10.84
N GLU A 363 -117.37 89.23 -10.02
CA GLU A 363 -117.26 88.61 -8.69
C GLU A 363 -116.93 87.11 -8.78
N ARG A 364 -117.46 86.40 -9.77
CA ARG A 364 -117.13 84.98 -10.01
C ARG A 364 -115.67 84.79 -10.45
N ALA A 365 -115.17 85.65 -11.33
CA ALA A 365 -113.78 85.59 -11.78
C ALA A 365 -112.77 85.86 -10.63
N LEU A 366 -113.12 86.71 -9.67
CA LEU A 366 -112.28 87.01 -8.51
C LEU A 366 -112.18 85.82 -7.52
N GLN A 367 -113.28 85.09 -7.32
CA GLN A 367 -113.29 83.89 -6.48
C GLN A 367 -112.44 82.76 -7.08
N GLU A 368 -112.51 82.56 -8.41
CA GLU A 368 -111.69 81.58 -9.13
C GLU A 368 -110.19 81.90 -9.01
N ALA A 369 -109.80 83.16 -9.21
CA ALA A 369 -108.41 83.61 -9.10
C ALA A 369 -107.84 83.42 -7.68
N THR A 370 -108.66 83.66 -6.65
CA THR A 370 -108.26 83.49 -5.24
C THR A 370 -108.02 82.01 -4.91
N ARG A 371 -108.84 81.11 -5.47
CA ARG A 371 -108.68 79.66 -5.29
C ARG A 371 -107.41 79.14 -5.97
N GLN A 372 -107.13 79.60 -7.19
CA GLN A 372 -105.89 79.26 -7.92
C GLN A 372 -104.62 79.78 -7.21
N LEU A 373 -104.70 80.94 -6.56
CA LEU A 373 -103.59 81.49 -5.78
C LEU A 373 -103.26 80.60 -4.57
N ALA A 374 -104.28 80.18 -3.82
CA ALA A 374 -104.12 79.30 -2.67
C ALA A 374 -103.56 77.91 -3.05
N GLU A 375 -103.94 77.36 -4.20
CA GLU A 375 -103.37 76.12 -4.72
C GLU A 375 -101.89 76.28 -5.12
N ARG A 376 -101.52 77.41 -5.74
CA ARG A 376 -100.11 77.72 -6.06
C ARG A 376 -99.25 77.93 -4.83
N GLU A 377 -99.77 78.57 -3.78
CA GLU A 377 -99.05 78.74 -2.51
C GLU A 377 -98.74 77.39 -1.84
N ARG A 378 -99.71 76.46 -1.85
CA ARG A 378 -99.48 75.10 -1.35
C ARG A 378 -98.44 74.33 -2.17
N ALA A 379 -98.51 74.42 -3.49
CA ALA A 379 -97.52 73.80 -4.37
C ALA A 379 -96.10 74.38 -4.16
N LEU A 380 -95.99 75.69 -3.90
CA LEU A 380 -94.72 76.35 -3.60
C LEU A 380 -94.14 75.89 -2.27
N GLN A 381 -94.97 75.75 -1.23
CA GLN A 381 -94.54 75.23 0.07
C GLN A 381 -94.02 73.79 -0.02
N GLU A 382 -94.70 72.93 -0.76
CA GLU A 382 -94.28 71.54 -0.97
C GLU A 382 -92.96 71.46 -1.75
N ALA A 383 -92.81 72.23 -2.83
CA ALA A 383 -91.56 72.31 -3.58
C ALA A 383 -90.40 72.83 -2.73
N THR A 384 -90.66 73.80 -1.84
CA THR A 384 -89.65 74.34 -0.92
C THR A 384 -89.20 73.28 0.10
N ARG A 385 -90.14 72.48 0.62
CA ARG A 385 -89.83 71.38 1.53
C ARG A 385 -88.98 70.29 0.86
N GLN A 386 -89.34 69.89 -0.36
CA GLN A 386 -88.58 68.90 -1.14
C GLN A 386 -87.16 69.41 -1.48
N LEU A 387 -87.02 70.71 -1.76
CA LEU A 387 -85.72 71.34 -1.99
C LEU A 387 -84.84 71.30 -0.73
N GLU A 388 -85.40 71.58 0.44
CA GLU A 388 -84.67 71.51 1.72
C GLU A 388 -84.26 70.07 2.09
N GLU A 389 -85.12 69.07 1.83
CA GLU A 389 -84.74 67.65 1.98
C GLU A 389 -83.60 67.27 1.02
N LYS A 390 -83.66 67.69 -0.25
CA LYS A 390 -82.58 67.43 -1.22
C LYS A 390 -81.27 68.11 -0.85
N LYS A 391 -81.30 69.30 -0.28
CA LYS A 391 -80.09 69.98 0.25
C LYS A 391 -79.47 69.21 1.41
N ARG A 392 -80.29 68.65 2.31
CA ARG A 392 -79.79 67.80 3.42
C ARG A 392 -79.15 66.52 2.90
N GLU A 393 -79.80 65.82 1.97
CA GLU A 393 -79.23 64.61 1.34
C GLU A 393 -77.91 64.91 0.62
N LEU A 394 -77.80 66.07 -0.05
CA LEU A 394 -76.57 66.50 -0.70
C LEU A 394 -75.46 66.75 0.32
N SER A 395 -75.76 67.46 1.40
CA SER A 395 -74.81 67.76 2.48
C SER A 395 -74.31 66.49 3.18
N GLU A 396 -75.18 65.51 3.41
CA GLU A 396 -74.80 64.20 3.96
C GLU A 396 -73.89 63.43 3.00
N ARG A 397 -74.19 63.44 1.68
CA ARG A 397 -73.33 62.84 0.66
C ARG A 397 -71.97 63.53 0.57
N GLU A 398 -71.91 64.86 0.69
CA GLU A 398 -70.66 65.62 0.68
C GLU A 398 -69.77 65.24 1.88
N GLN A 399 -70.37 65.10 3.07
CA GLN A 399 -69.65 64.63 4.26
C GLN A 399 -69.14 63.19 4.10
N GLU A 400 -69.95 62.29 3.54
CA GLU A 400 -69.53 60.90 3.26
C GLU A 400 -68.39 60.85 2.23
N LEU A 401 -68.45 61.69 1.21
CA LEU A 401 -67.38 61.84 0.20
C LEU A 401 -66.08 62.35 0.82
N ASP A 402 -66.15 63.31 1.73
CA ASP A 402 -64.96 63.87 2.37
C ASP A 402 -64.34 62.89 3.37
N LEU A 403 -65.15 62.12 4.10
CA LEU A 403 -64.68 61.00 4.91
C LEU A 403 -63.98 59.93 4.06
N ARG A 404 -64.61 59.53 2.94
CA ARG A 404 -64.02 58.56 1.99
C ARG A 404 -62.69 59.06 1.40
N LYS A 405 -62.58 60.35 1.08
CA LYS A 405 -61.31 60.95 0.60
C LYS A 405 -60.23 60.89 1.68
N ALA A 406 -60.58 61.17 2.94
CA ALA A 406 -59.64 61.11 4.06
C ALA A 406 -59.14 59.67 4.30
N GLU A 407 -60.03 58.68 4.27
CA GLU A 407 -59.66 57.25 4.33
C GLU A 407 -58.75 56.85 3.17
N LEU A 408 -59.04 57.30 1.95
CA LEU A 408 -58.25 56.99 0.76
C LEU A 408 -56.85 57.60 0.81
N GLU A 409 -56.72 58.82 1.34
CA GLU A 409 -55.42 59.45 1.61
C GLU A 409 -54.64 58.73 2.72
N GLN A 410 -55.32 58.23 3.74
CA GLN A 410 -54.66 57.44 4.79
C GLN A 410 -54.13 56.11 4.24
N VAL A 411 -54.93 55.38 3.48
CA VAL A 411 -54.50 54.13 2.80
C VAL A 411 -53.35 54.39 1.83
N ARG A 412 -53.33 55.53 1.12
CA ARG A 412 -52.20 55.91 0.26
C ARG A 412 -50.91 56.09 1.05
N LYS A 413 -50.95 56.78 2.19
CA LYS A 413 -49.78 56.95 3.06
C LYS A 413 -49.27 55.62 3.61
N GLU A 414 -50.18 54.75 4.05
CA GLU A 414 -49.82 53.40 4.50
C GLU A 414 -49.20 52.56 3.38
N LEU A 415 -49.71 52.67 2.16
CA LEU A 415 -49.15 52.00 0.98
C LEU A 415 -47.76 52.53 0.62
N ASP A 416 -47.54 53.84 0.71
CA ASP A 416 -46.24 54.45 0.42
C ASP A 416 -45.20 54.05 1.48
N LEU A 417 -45.56 54.04 2.77
CA LEU A 417 -44.70 53.52 3.85
C LEU A 417 -44.35 52.03 3.63
N ALA A 418 -45.34 51.20 3.31
CA ALA A 418 -45.11 49.79 3.03
C ALA A 418 -44.19 49.57 1.81
N ARG A 419 -44.27 50.43 0.80
CA ARG A 419 -43.35 50.42 -0.36
C ARG A 419 -41.94 50.78 0.04
N GLU A 420 -41.75 51.81 0.85
CA GLU A 420 -40.44 52.21 1.37
C GLU A 420 -39.80 51.08 2.20
N GLU A 421 -40.57 50.46 3.11
CA GLU A 421 -40.11 49.30 3.88
C GLU A 421 -39.73 48.11 2.99
N PHE A 422 -40.52 47.83 1.95
CA PHE A 422 -40.22 46.76 1.00
C PHE A 422 -38.92 47.01 0.23
N VAL A 423 -38.67 48.26 -0.21
CA VAL A 423 -37.42 48.64 -0.86
C VAL A 423 -36.24 48.46 0.10
N ALA A 424 -36.35 48.94 1.34
CA ALA A 424 -35.31 48.80 2.34
C ALA A 424 -35.00 47.33 2.68
N LEU A 425 -36.03 46.48 2.78
CA LEU A 425 -35.87 45.04 2.96
C LEU A 425 -35.18 44.37 1.77
N ARG A 426 -35.51 44.79 0.54
CA ARG A 426 -34.89 44.27 -0.68
C ARG A 426 -33.41 44.65 -0.76
N GLU A 427 -33.05 45.88 -0.43
CA GLU A 427 -31.65 46.31 -0.34
C GLU A 427 -30.86 45.57 0.74
N ARG A 428 -31.50 45.27 1.89
CA ARG A 428 -30.88 44.47 2.94
C ARG A 428 -30.67 43.03 2.48
N LEU A 429 -31.66 42.42 1.83
CA LEU A 429 -31.54 41.08 1.28
C LEU A 429 -30.39 40.99 0.26
N GLU A 430 -30.25 41.99 -0.60
CA GLU A 430 -29.18 42.01 -1.60
C GLU A 430 -27.80 42.17 -0.95
N ARG A 431 -27.69 43.00 0.10
CA ARG A 431 -26.46 43.09 0.91
C ARG A 431 -26.09 41.76 1.56
N GLU A 432 -27.05 41.06 2.15
CA GLU A 432 -26.81 39.74 2.75
C GLU A 432 -26.44 38.70 1.68
N ARG A 433 -27.04 38.73 0.48
CA ARG A 433 -26.65 37.87 -0.64
C ARG A 433 -25.21 38.11 -1.09
N MET A 434 -24.80 39.37 -1.21
CA MET A 434 -23.41 39.72 -1.54
C MET A 434 -22.44 39.23 -0.45
N ARG A 435 -22.83 39.33 0.82
CA ARG A 435 -22.03 38.82 1.94
C ARG A 435 -21.92 37.30 1.94
N VAL A 436 -23.00 36.59 1.60
CA VAL A 436 -22.97 35.13 1.41
C VAL A 436 -22.04 34.76 0.27
N ALA A 437 -22.13 35.43 -0.88
CA ALA A 437 -21.25 35.17 -2.02
C ALA A 437 -19.77 35.43 -1.69
N GLU A 438 -19.47 36.47 -0.92
CA GLU A 438 -18.11 36.74 -0.43
C GLU A 438 -17.62 35.64 0.50
N LEU A 439 -18.45 35.20 1.46
CA LEU A 439 -18.11 34.11 2.38
C LEU A 439 -17.94 32.76 1.65
N GLU A 440 -18.75 32.48 0.63
CA GLU A 440 -18.60 31.30 -0.22
C GLU A 440 -17.28 31.34 -1.00
N GLY A 441 -16.91 32.50 -1.56
CA GLY A 441 -15.62 32.69 -2.22
C GLY A 441 -14.43 32.52 -1.26
N GLN A 442 -14.53 33.04 -0.03
CA GLN A 442 -13.52 32.82 1.01
C GLN A 442 -13.42 31.35 1.43
N LEU A 443 -14.56 30.66 1.54
CA LEU A 443 -14.60 29.23 1.86
C LEU A 443 -13.96 28.39 0.76
N GLU A 444 -14.27 28.66 -0.52
CA GLU A 444 -13.62 28.00 -1.65
C GLU A 444 -12.11 28.25 -1.67
N GLY A 445 -11.69 29.49 -1.40
CA GLY A 445 -10.27 29.85 -1.28
C GLY A 445 -9.57 29.02 -0.20
N ALA A 446 -10.15 29.00 1.01
CA ALA A 446 -9.63 28.22 2.12
C ALA A 446 -9.62 26.70 1.83
N GLN A 447 -10.64 26.17 1.14
CA GLN A 447 -10.68 24.76 0.72
C GLN A 447 -9.57 24.41 -0.27
N ARG A 448 -9.28 25.31 -1.22
CA ARG A 448 -8.15 25.12 -2.16
C ARG A 448 -6.82 25.12 -1.43
N GLU A 449 -6.61 26.04 -0.49
CA GLU A 449 -5.40 26.08 0.34
C GLU A 449 -5.24 24.80 1.17
N ILE A 450 -6.31 24.33 1.83
CA ILE A 450 -6.31 23.05 2.56
C ILE A 450 -5.95 21.88 1.63
N SER A 451 -6.48 21.86 0.40
CA SER A 451 -6.15 20.82 -0.57
C SER A 451 -4.66 20.81 -0.93
N VAL A 452 -4.08 21.98 -1.18
CA VAL A 452 -2.64 22.13 -1.45
C VAL A 452 -1.80 21.69 -0.26
N PHE A 453 -2.17 22.08 0.97
CA PHE A 453 -1.46 21.65 2.18
C PHE A 453 -1.57 20.14 2.41
N ASN A 454 -2.74 19.53 2.17
CA ASN A 454 -2.91 18.08 2.30
C ASN A 454 -2.03 17.31 1.31
N GLU A 455 -1.87 17.82 0.09
CA GLU A 455 -0.98 17.20 -0.89
C GLU A 455 0.50 17.35 -0.49
N GLN A 456 0.89 18.51 0.04
CA GLN A 456 2.23 18.71 0.63
C GLN A 456 2.48 17.77 1.82
N ILE A 457 1.49 17.56 2.68
CA ILE A 457 1.57 16.62 3.81
C ILE A 457 1.78 15.19 3.27
N ARG A 458 0.97 14.74 2.31
CA ARG A 458 1.11 13.39 1.70
C ARG A 458 2.48 13.17 1.10
N THR A 459 2.97 14.13 0.31
CA THR A 459 4.31 14.02 -0.29
C THR A 459 5.40 13.90 0.77
N LEU A 460 5.32 14.67 1.87
CA LEU A 460 6.26 14.55 2.98
C LEU A 460 6.14 13.21 3.73
N GLU A 461 4.93 12.67 3.89
CA GLU A 461 4.72 11.35 4.49
C GLU A 461 5.32 10.22 3.65
N ASP A 462 5.15 10.27 2.33
CA ASP A 462 5.72 9.27 1.42
C ASP A 462 7.25 9.33 1.42
N MET A 463 7.82 10.54 1.42
CA MET A 463 9.26 10.71 1.57
C MET A 463 9.79 10.17 2.91
N LEU A 464 9.06 10.37 4.02
CA LEU A 464 9.43 9.82 5.33
C LEU A 464 9.40 8.30 5.32
N ARG A 465 8.36 7.69 4.73
CA ARG A 465 8.27 6.23 4.56
C ARG A 465 9.42 5.66 3.73
N GLU A 466 9.79 6.35 2.65
CA GLU A 466 10.93 5.95 1.82
C GLU A 466 12.23 5.95 2.62
N ARG A 467 12.49 7.02 3.40
CA ARG A 467 13.68 7.08 4.26
C ARG A 467 13.69 6.03 5.36
N ASP A 468 12.54 5.76 5.98
CA ASP A 468 12.42 4.70 6.99
C ASP A 468 12.73 3.31 6.39
N SER A 469 12.31 3.06 5.15
CA SER A 469 12.66 1.85 4.40
C SER A 469 14.17 1.75 4.12
N LEU A 470 14.79 2.86 3.67
CA LEU A 470 16.23 2.92 3.42
C LEU A 470 17.05 2.70 4.71
N ILE A 471 16.63 3.28 5.83
CA ILE A 471 17.25 3.08 7.14
C ILE A 471 17.14 1.61 7.55
N ALA A 472 15.96 0.99 7.43
CA ALA A 472 15.76 -0.42 7.78
C ALA A 472 16.61 -1.37 6.91
N ALA A 473 16.72 -1.08 5.62
CA ALA A 473 17.60 -1.81 4.70
C ALA A 473 19.08 -1.64 5.09
N GLY A 474 19.49 -0.41 5.43
CA GLY A 474 20.82 -0.08 5.90
C GLY A 474 21.18 -0.80 7.21
N GLU A 475 20.27 -0.83 8.18
CA GLU A 475 20.43 -1.55 9.47
C GLU A 475 20.55 -3.07 9.25
N SER A 476 19.76 -3.63 8.34
CA SER A 476 19.85 -5.05 7.97
C SER A 476 21.20 -5.39 7.33
N ARG A 477 21.69 -4.53 6.44
CA ARG A 477 23.00 -4.66 5.79
C ARG A 477 24.14 -4.53 6.80
N LEU A 478 24.03 -3.58 7.74
CA LEU A 478 24.98 -3.40 8.84
C LEU A 478 25.09 -4.67 9.67
N LYS A 479 23.95 -5.21 10.13
CA LYS A 479 23.91 -6.43 10.95
C LYS A 479 24.48 -7.65 10.24
N LEU A 480 24.27 -7.79 8.93
CA LEU A 480 24.86 -8.87 8.15
C LEU A 480 26.39 -8.74 8.10
N LYS A 481 26.90 -7.52 7.86
CA LYS A 481 28.34 -7.24 7.82
C LYS A 481 29.02 -7.43 9.18
N GLU A 482 28.36 -7.05 10.27
CA GLU A 482 28.86 -7.31 11.63
C GLU A 482 29.03 -8.81 11.88
N LYS A 483 28.07 -9.65 11.45
CA LYS A 483 28.17 -11.11 11.54
C LYS A 483 29.30 -11.69 10.68
N GLU A 484 29.52 -11.15 9.48
CA GLU A 484 30.66 -11.56 8.63
C GLU A 484 31.99 -11.25 9.31
N ILE A 485 32.13 -10.05 9.87
CA ILE A 485 33.32 -9.61 10.61
C ILE A 485 33.55 -10.48 11.85
N GLU A 486 32.50 -10.78 12.61
CA GLU A 486 32.58 -11.65 13.79
C GLU A 486 33.05 -13.06 13.42
N ARG A 487 32.52 -13.64 12.34
CA ARG A 487 32.99 -14.93 11.82
C ARG A 487 34.45 -14.90 11.41
N LEU A 488 34.88 -13.87 10.68
CA LEU A 488 36.28 -13.71 10.27
C LEU A 488 37.21 -13.59 11.48
N ARG A 489 36.82 -12.81 12.50
CA ARG A 489 37.59 -12.70 13.76
C ARG A 489 37.73 -14.06 14.45
N SER A 490 36.63 -14.80 14.60
CA SER A 490 36.67 -16.13 15.22
C SER A 490 37.59 -17.09 14.47
N ILE A 491 37.58 -17.05 13.14
CA ILE A 491 38.42 -17.88 12.28
C ILE A 491 39.91 -17.49 12.41
N ILE A 492 40.22 -16.20 12.51
CA ILE A 492 41.58 -15.70 12.74
C ILE A 492 42.06 -16.12 14.13
N ASP A 493 41.22 -16.00 15.16
CA ASP A 493 41.55 -16.41 16.54
C ASP A 493 41.85 -17.91 16.62
N GLU A 494 41.05 -18.74 15.95
CA GLU A 494 41.27 -20.19 15.86
C GLU A 494 42.61 -20.51 15.20
N LYS A 495 42.89 -19.93 14.03
CA LYS A 495 44.16 -20.14 13.32
C LYS A 495 45.37 -19.61 14.09
N THR A 496 45.21 -18.50 14.81
CA THR A 496 46.27 -17.95 15.68
C THR A 496 46.61 -18.92 16.80
N ARG A 497 45.61 -19.56 17.43
CA ARG A 497 45.85 -20.62 18.44
C ARG A 497 46.52 -21.85 17.83
N ASP A 498 46.07 -22.30 16.66
CA ASP A 498 46.71 -23.42 15.94
C ASP A 498 48.18 -23.11 15.63
N LEU A 499 48.48 -21.86 15.26
CA LEU A 499 49.84 -21.40 15.00
C LEU A 499 50.69 -21.41 16.27
N GLU A 500 50.15 -20.96 17.41
CA GLU A 500 50.83 -21.03 18.71
C GLU A 500 51.19 -22.47 19.09
N VAL A 501 50.24 -23.41 18.97
CA VAL A 501 50.48 -24.83 19.24
C VAL A 501 51.58 -25.38 18.33
N LYS A 502 51.55 -25.09 17.02
CA LYS A 502 52.60 -25.53 16.09
C LYS A 502 53.98 -24.94 16.43
N LYS A 503 54.03 -23.69 16.91
CA LYS A 503 55.28 -23.05 17.35
C LYS A 503 55.83 -23.73 18.60
N GLU A 504 54.96 -24.10 19.56
CA GLU A 504 55.35 -24.89 20.72
C GLU A 504 55.88 -26.29 20.32
N GLU A 505 55.20 -26.98 19.39
CA GLU A 505 55.67 -28.25 18.82
C GLU A 505 57.03 -28.11 18.14
N LEU A 506 57.23 -27.02 17.38
CA LEU A 506 58.50 -26.73 16.71
C LEU A 506 59.63 -26.53 17.73
N GLU A 507 59.41 -25.75 18.78
CA GLU A 507 60.41 -25.53 19.83
C GLU A 507 60.70 -26.82 20.61
N PHE A 508 59.69 -27.66 20.86
CA PHE A 508 59.89 -29.00 21.41
C PHE A 508 60.80 -29.84 20.51
N HIS A 509 60.51 -29.93 19.22
CA HIS A 509 61.35 -30.69 18.28
C HIS A 509 62.77 -30.13 18.14
N LYS A 510 62.95 -28.80 18.18
CA LYS A 510 64.28 -28.18 18.21
C LYS A 510 65.06 -28.57 19.46
N SER A 511 64.41 -28.58 20.64
CA SER A 511 65.06 -29.00 21.89
C SER A 511 65.48 -30.47 21.83
N LEU A 512 64.62 -31.35 21.31
CA LEU A 512 64.92 -32.78 21.12
C LEU A 512 66.05 -32.99 20.12
N ALA A 513 66.09 -32.22 19.03
CA ALA A 513 67.19 -32.27 18.07
C ALA A 513 68.52 -31.85 18.72
N ALA A 514 68.53 -30.80 19.54
CA ALA A 514 69.73 -30.36 20.26
C ALA A 514 70.24 -31.42 21.26
N GLU A 515 69.33 -32.10 21.97
CA GLU A 515 69.68 -33.21 22.86
C GLU A 515 70.27 -34.41 22.10
N LEU A 516 69.62 -34.84 21.02
CA LEU A 516 70.11 -35.90 20.13
C LEU A 516 71.45 -35.54 19.47
N GLU A 517 71.67 -34.28 19.10
CA GLU A 517 72.96 -33.79 18.60
C GLU A 517 74.06 -33.94 19.64
N GLY A 518 73.78 -33.60 20.90
CA GLY A 518 74.69 -33.81 22.01
C GLY A 518 75.01 -35.29 22.24
N GLU A 519 73.99 -36.17 22.22
CA GLU A 519 74.17 -37.63 22.32
C GLU A 519 75.02 -38.19 21.17
N VAL A 520 74.72 -37.80 19.94
CA VAL A 520 75.46 -38.19 18.72
C VAL A 520 76.91 -37.72 18.81
N GLU A 521 77.16 -36.48 19.24
CA GLU A 521 78.52 -35.96 19.40
C GLU A 521 79.30 -36.69 20.49
N SER A 522 78.66 -37.00 21.62
CA SER A 522 79.25 -37.78 22.70
C SER A 522 79.59 -39.21 22.26
N LEU A 523 78.67 -39.90 21.58
CA LEU A 523 78.88 -41.25 21.03
C LEU A 523 79.96 -41.25 19.95
N ARG A 524 80.02 -40.23 19.09
CA ARG A 524 81.12 -40.06 18.11
C ARG A 524 82.47 -39.95 18.80
N LYS A 525 82.59 -39.10 19.83
CA LYS A 525 83.83 -38.96 20.62
C LYS A 525 84.21 -40.28 21.30
N GLU A 526 83.25 -41.00 21.88
CA GLU A 526 83.48 -42.30 22.52
C GLU A 526 83.96 -43.35 21.51
N VAL A 527 83.34 -43.44 20.32
CA VAL A 527 83.79 -44.32 19.22
C VAL A 527 85.21 -43.96 18.77
N ASP A 528 85.52 -42.67 18.62
CA ASP A 528 86.85 -42.19 18.22
C ASP A 528 87.93 -42.47 19.28
N GLU A 529 87.59 -42.36 20.57
CA GLU A 529 88.49 -42.71 21.68
C GLU A 529 88.74 -44.23 21.77
N LEU A 530 87.69 -45.05 21.62
CA LEU A 530 87.79 -46.51 21.60
C LEU A 530 88.67 -46.98 20.43
N ARG A 531 88.60 -46.32 19.27
CA ARG A 531 89.47 -46.58 18.11
C ARG A 531 90.95 -46.27 18.37
N ARG A 532 91.26 -45.34 19.29
CA ARG A 532 92.64 -44.93 19.59
C ARG A 532 93.32 -45.78 20.67
N ARG A 533 92.56 -46.56 21.45
CA ARG A 533 93.09 -47.43 22.52
C ARG A 533 93.63 -48.75 21.94
N PRO A 534 94.86 -49.18 22.28
CA PRO A 534 95.34 -50.52 21.94
C PRO A 534 94.60 -51.59 22.79
N ASN A 535 94.29 -52.75 22.20
CA ASN A 535 93.61 -53.90 22.83
C ASN A 535 92.10 -53.74 23.19
N VAL A 536 91.32 -53.03 22.38
CA VAL A 536 89.84 -53.00 22.50
C VAL A 536 89.21 -54.07 21.59
N ASP A 537 88.21 -54.79 22.09
CA ASP A 537 87.44 -55.78 21.32
C ASP A 537 86.67 -55.11 20.16
N PRO A 538 86.90 -55.51 18.89
CA PRO A 538 86.21 -54.96 17.73
C PRO A 538 84.69 -55.01 17.81
N ALA A 539 84.12 -55.99 18.54
CA ALA A 539 82.67 -56.11 18.71
C ALA A 539 82.07 -54.91 19.48
N VAL A 540 82.81 -54.35 20.43
CA VAL A 540 82.36 -53.20 21.25
C VAL A 540 82.32 -51.91 20.42
N ILE A 541 83.30 -51.72 19.55
CA ILE A 541 83.35 -50.58 18.61
C ILE A 541 82.18 -50.69 17.61
N ALA A 542 81.95 -51.86 17.03
CA ALA A 542 80.86 -52.08 16.08
C ALA A 542 79.47 -51.84 16.70
N GLU A 543 79.28 -52.19 17.97
CA GLU A 543 78.02 -51.94 18.67
C GLU A 543 77.78 -50.45 18.95
N LYS A 544 78.82 -49.72 19.36
CA LYS A 544 78.76 -48.26 19.53
C LYS A 544 78.54 -47.53 18.20
N GLU A 545 79.12 -48.03 17.11
CA GLU A 545 78.88 -47.52 15.75
C GLU A 545 77.43 -47.77 15.27
N ARG A 546 76.84 -48.92 15.62
CA ARG A 546 75.41 -49.18 15.35
C ARG A 546 74.50 -48.24 16.13
N MET A 547 74.77 -48.06 17.43
CA MET A 547 74.02 -47.11 18.27
C MET A 547 74.14 -45.68 17.74
N LEU A 548 75.34 -45.26 17.33
CA LEU A 548 75.57 -43.96 16.73
C LEU A 548 74.75 -43.78 15.44
N LYS A 549 74.76 -44.77 14.54
CA LYS A 549 74.00 -44.72 13.29
C LYS A 549 72.49 -44.63 13.55
N LEU A 550 71.96 -45.37 14.52
CA LEU A 550 70.56 -45.30 14.89
C LEU A 550 70.18 -43.89 15.40
N LYS A 551 71.03 -43.30 16.25
CA LYS A 551 70.82 -41.94 16.78
C LYS A 551 70.94 -40.86 15.71
N GLU A 552 71.82 -41.03 14.73
CA GLU A 552 71.91 -40.16 13.56
C GLU A 552 70.64 -40.24 12.68
N GLU A 553 70.08 -41.44 12.51
CA GLU A 553 68.81 -41.65 11.79
C GLU A 553 67.62 -41.02 12.56
N GLU A 554 67.55 -41.16 13.88
CA GLU A 554 66.57 -40.49 14.75
C GLU A 554 66.68 -38.96 14.63
N LEU A 555 67.89 -38.41 14.73
CA LEU A 555 68.15 -36.97 14.58
C LEU A 555 67.73 -36.47 13.19
N GLN A 556 68.04 -37.22 12.13
CA GLN A 556 67.61 -36.86 10.78
C GLN A 556 66.08 -36.86 10.65
N GLY A 557 65.39 -37.80 11.31
CA GLY A 557 63.93 -37.82 11.41
C GLY A 557 63.36 -36.57 12.09
N VAL A 558 63.92 -36.18 13.25
CA VAL A 558 63.49 -34.97 13.97
C VAL A 558 63.76 -33.71 13.13
N ARG A 559 64.91 -33.61 12.46
CA ARG A 559 65.22 -32.48 11.57
C ARG A 559 64.24 -32.35 10.41
N ARG A 560 63.81 -33.46 9.80
CA ARG A 560 62.74 -33.44 8.78
C ARG A 560 61.40 -32.95 9.34
N ASN A 561 61.05 -33.35 10.57
CA ASN A 561 59.83 -32.87 11.22
C ASN A 561 59.88 -31.37 11.51
N ILE A 562 61.03 -30.84 11.93
CA ILE A 562 61.28 -29.40 12.09
C ILE A 562 61.04 -28.67 10.76
N GLU A 563 61.68 -29.11 9.67
CA GLU A 563 61.51 -28.48 8.34
C GLU A 563 60.04 -28.48 7.87
N LEU A 564 59.31 -29.57 8.11
CA LEU A 564 57.89 -29.68 7.76
C LEU A 564 57.02 -28.76 8.63
N LEU A 565 57.32 -28.63 9.92
CA LEU A 565 56.62 -27.74 10.84
C LEU A 565 56.88 -26.27 10.50
N GLU A 566 58.12 -25.89 10.19
CA GLU A 566 58.47 -24.53 9.76
C GLU A 566 57.70 -24.12 8.50
N LYS A 567 57.62 -24.99 7.49
CA LYS A 567 56.80 -24.75 6.30
C LYS A 567 55.32 -24.56 6.65
N ARG A 568 54.77 -25.45 7.48
CA ARG A 568 53.36 -25.39 7.91
C ARG A 568 53.06 -24.16 8.79
N ILE A 569 54.05 -23.62 9.49
CA ILE A 569 53.93 -22.37 10.27
C ILE A 569 53.84 -21.18 9.32
N VAL A 570 54.74 -21.10 8.33
CA VAL A 570 54.72 -20.03 7.32
C VAL A 570 53.39 -20.03 6.54
N GLU A 571 52.91 -21.20 6.12
CA GLU A 571 51.62 -21.33 5.44
C GLU A 571 50.45 -20.81 6.29
N VAL A 572 50.43 -21.12 7.59
CA VAL A 572 49.37 -20.63 8.50
C VAL A 572 49.50 -19.13 8.76
N GLU A 573 50.73 -18.59 8.88
CA GLU A 573 50.97 -17.15 9.00
C GLU A 573 50.46 -16.39 7.77
N GLU A 574 50.74 -16.88 6.56
CA GLU A 574 50.24 -16.30 5.32
C GLU A 574 48.70 -16.37 5.22
N GLU A 575 48.08 -17.48 5.66
CA GLU A 575 46.62 -17.60 5.74
C GLU A 575 46.00 -16.60 6.72
N ILE A 576 46.62 -16.41 7.89
CA ILE A 576 46.18 -15.43 8.90
C ILE A 576 46.29 -14.02 8.32
N ASP A 577 47.44 -13.66 7.73
CA ASP A 577 47.67 -12.34 7.14
C ASP A 577 46.66 -12.02 6.02
N ALA A 578 46.36 -13.01 5.16
CA ALA A 578 45.34 -12.86 4.13
C ALA A 578 43.96 -12.58 4.73
N ARG A 579 43.58 -13.30 5.80
CA ARG A 579 42.30 -13.13 6.50
C ARG A 579 42.24 -11.81 7.28
N VAL A 580 43.34 -11.35 7.87
CA VAL A 580 43.44 -10.04 8.52
C VAL A 580 43.23 -8.92 7.51
N LYS A 581 43.84 -9.00 6.32
CA LYS A 581 43.57 -8.05 5.22
C LYS A 581 42.10 -8.07 4.81
N ASP A 582 41.50 -9.25 4.69
CA ASP A 582 40.08 -9.37 4.37
C ASP A 582 39.19 -8.75 5.47
N LEU A 583 39.52 -8.96 6.75
CA LEU A 583 38.86 -8.34 7.89
C LEU A 583 38.96 -6.79 7.84
N GLU A 584 40.13 -6.24 7.51
CA GLU A 584 40.31 -4.80 7.33
C GLU A 584 39.43 -4.24 6.20
N THR A 585 39.32 -4.94 5.06
CA THR A 585 38.44 -4.51 3.97
C THR A 585 36.97 -4.50 4.41
N ARG A 586 36.51 -5.54 5.11
CA ARG A 586 35.13 -5.62 5.61
C ARG A 586 34.83 -4.58 6.68
N ASN A 587 35.79 -4.28 7.56
CA ASN A 587 35.64 -3.17 8.53
C ASN A 587 35.50 -1.81 7.80
N LYS A 588 36.27 -1.56 6.74
CA LYS A 588 36.11 -0.33 5.94
C LYS A 588 34.75 -0.25 5.26
N GLU A 589 34.23 -1.37 4.75
CA GLU A 589 32.86 -1.45 4.22
C GLU A 589 31.81 -1.19 5.29
N LEU A 590 31.98 -1.77 6.48
CA LEU A 590 31.06 -1.56 7.61
C LEU A 590 30.99 -0.09 8.02
N GLU A 591 32.14 0.59 8.12
CA GLU A 591 32.17 2.02 8.45
C GLU A 591 31.47 2.88 7.39
N LYS A 592 31.65 2.58 6.10
CA LYS A 592 30.88 3.25 5.03
C LYS A 592 29.37 3.05 5.20
N ILE A 593 28.93 1.84 5.54
CA ILE A 593 27.51 1.55 5.79
C ILE A 593 27.00 2.35 6.99
N LYS A 594 27.77 2.47 8.07
CA LYS A 594 27.41 3.28 9.25
C LYS A 594 27.28 4.76 8.89
N GLU A 595 28.24 5.31 8.15
CA GLU A 595 28.19 6.70 7.69
C GLU A 595 26.98 6.97 6.79
N GLU A 596 26.68 6.07 5.85
CA GLU A 596 25.48 6.16 5.01
C GLU A 596 24.20 6.13 5.86
N LEU A 597 24.14 5.25 6.85
CA LEU A 597 23.01 5.11 7.74
C LEU A 597 22.80 6.38 8.59
N GLU A 598 23.86 6.95 9.15
CA GLU A 598 23.80 8.21 9.91
C GLU A 598 23.36 9.38 9.03
N ARG A 599 23.85 9.47 7.79
CA ARG A 599 23.39 10.49 6.84
C ARG A 599 21.90 10.34 6.57
N GLU A 600 21.40 9.11 6.40
CA GLU A 600 19.98 8.88 6.11
C GLU A 600 19.09 9.12 7.32
N LYS A 601 19.55 8.76 8.53
CA LYS A 601 18.88 9.11 9.80
C LYS A 601 18.77 10.61 9.99
N LYS A 602 19.86 11.35 9.80
CA LYS A 602 19.87 12.82 9.88
C LYS A 602 18.92 13.44 8.87
N LYS A 603 18.95 12.98 7.62
CA LYS A 603 18.01 13.41 6.59
C LYS A 603 16.57 13.15 7.04
N ARG A 604 16.24 11.94 7.51
CA ARG A 604 14.91 11.59 8.03
C ARG A 604 14.46 12.54 9.13
N GLU A 605 15.34 12.89 10.06
CA GLU A 605 15.06 13.89 11.10
C GLU A 605 14.77 15.28 10.52
N GLU A 606 15.58 15.77 9.59
CA GLU A 606 15.35 17.05 8.91
C GLU A 606 14.02 17.08 8.16
N GLN A 607 13.61 15.96 7.57
CA GLN A 607 12.30 15.82 6.91
C GLN A 607 11.15 15.80 7.90
N LEU A 608 11.32 15.10 9.03
CA LEU A 608 10.32 15.06 10.09
C LEU A 608 10.09 16.47 10.66
N GLU A 609 11.15 17.26 10.79
CA GLU A 609 11.04 18.63 11.28
C GLU A 609 10.31 19.54 10.27
N ARG A 610 10.55 19.35 8.96
CA ARG A 610 9.77 20.02 7.90
C ARG A 610 8.30 19.61 7.93
N TYR A 611 8.02 18.34 8.15
CA TYR A 611 6.65 17.82 8.29
C TYR A 611 5.94 18.41 9.50
N LYS A 612 6.59 18.43 10.67
CA LYS A 612 6.08 19.10 11.88
C LYS A 612 5.83 20.59 11.62
N GLY A 613 6.75 21.28 10.94
CA GLY A 613 6.61 22.68 10.55
C GLY A 613 5.40 22.94 9.66
N ALA A 614 5.15 22.08 8.67
CA ALA A 614 3.97 22.18 7.80
C ALA A 614 2.67 21.91 8.59
N MET A 615 2.66 20.92 9.47
CA MET A 615 1.51 20.63 10.33
C MET A 615 1.23 21.76 11.34
N MET A 616 2.25 22.46 11.84
CA MET A 616 2.10 23.60 12.76
C MET A 616 1.30 24.78 12.16
N LEU A 617 1.09 24.82 10.85
CA LEU A 617 0.22 25.80 10.20
C LEU A 617 -1.26 25.58 10.56
N ASP A 618 -1.66 24.35 10.89
CA ASP A 618 -2.98 24.06 11.45
C ASP A 618 -2.98 24.39 12.96
N PRO A 619 -3.88 25.26 13.44
CA PRO A 619 -4.01 25.59 14.85
C PRO A 619 -4.16 24.35 15.77
N ARG A 620 -4.75 23.26 15.27
CA ARG A 620 -4.94 22.01 16.02
C ARG A 620 -3.64 21.29 16.29
N PHE A 621 -2.79 21.17 15.27
CA PHE A 621 -1.49 20.50 15.39
C PHE A 621 -0.48 21.40 16.10
N LYS A 622 -0.57 22.73 15.96
CA LYS A 622 0.21 23.69 16.77
C LYS A 622 -0.01 23.47 18.27
N VAL A 623 -1.25 23.26 18.70
CA VAL A 623 -1.59 22.95 20.10
C VAL A 623 -0.99 21.61 20.52
N TYR A 624 -1.11 20.58 19.67
CA TYR A 624 -0.54 19.26 19.94
C TYR A 624 0.98 19.29 20.12
N PHE A 625 1.74 19.91 19.22
CA PHE A 625 3.21 19.93 19.29
C PHE A 625 3.75 20.70 20.50
N ILE A 626 3.04 21.75 20.95
CA ILE A 626 3.39 22.46 22.19
C ILE A 626 3.18 21.53 23.41
N ILE A 627 2.08 20.77 23.43
CA ILE A 627 1.82 19.78 24.49
C ILE A 627 2.83 18.62 24.40
N GLU A 628 3.19 18.15 23.22
CA GLU A 628 4.20 17.11 22.99
C GLU A 628 5.55 17.53 23.59
N SER A 629 5.97 18.77 23.35
CA SER A 629 7.24 19.32 23.80
C SER A 629 7.31 19.50 25.33
N ILE A 630 6.22 19.99 25.92
CA ILE A 630 6.18 20.37 27.35
C ILE A 630 5.70 19.20 28.22
N LYS A 631 5.06 18.18 27.62
CA LYS A 631 4.45 16.98 28.20
C LYS A 631 3.27 17.24 29.16
N LYS A 632 3.32 18.33 29.91
CA LYS A 632 2.30 18.73 30.88
C LYS A 632 2.18 20.25 30.94
N ILE A 633 1.04 20.81 30.54
CA ILE A 633 0.80 22.26 30.49
C ILE A 633 -0.59 22.63 30.97
N SER A 634 -0.72 23.72 31.71
CA SER A 634 -2.03 24.23 32.14
C SER A 634 -2.74 24.98 31.01
N PHE A 635 -4.07 24.92 30.94
CA PHE A 635 -4.87 25.61 29.92
C PHE A 635 -4.51 27.11 29.73
N PRO A 636 -4.33 27.94 30.79
CA PRO A 636 -3.99 29.37 30.61
C PRO A 636 -2.60 29.59 29.98
N ASN A 637 -1.63 28.74 30.32
CA ASN A 637 -0.27 28.81 29.76
C ASN A 637 -0.25 28.33 28.30
N LEU A 638 -1.04 27.31 27.98
CA LEU A 638 -1.21 26.84 26.60
C LEU A 638 -1.90 27.90 25.74
N GLN A 639 -2.88 28.62 26.29
CA GLN A 639 -3.52 29.74 25.62
C GLN A 639 -2.54 30.87 25.31
N LYS A 640 -1.70 31.25 26.28
CA LYS A 640 -0.63 32.24 26.06
C LYS A 640 0.38 31.78 25.01
N ALA A 641 0.76 30.50 25.02
CA ALA A 641 1.74 29.96 24.08
C ALA A 641 1.20 29.85 22.63
N THR A 642 -0.09 29.58 22.47
CA THR A 642 -0.70 29.33 21.16
C THR A 642 -1.25 30.60 20.50
N GLY A 643 -1.72 31.57 21.30
CA GLY A 643 -2.42 32.78 20.83
C GLY A 643 -3.85 32.52 20.35
N ILE A 644 -4.38 31.31 20.56
CA ILE A 644 -5.71 30.89 20.10
C ILE A 644 -6.79 31.38 21.08
N MET A 645 -7.94 31.78 20.55
CA MET A 645 -9.08 32.21 21.35
C MET A 645 -9.55 31.08 22.30
N PRO A 646 -10.04 31.39 23.53
CA PRO A 646 -10.36 30.36 24.52
C PRO A 646 -11.36 29.31 24.02
N ALA A 647 -12.36 29.72 23.23
CA ALA A 647 -13.39 28.83 22.69
C ALA A 647 -12.83 27.83 21.66
N GLU A 648 -12.01 28.33 20.73
CA GLU A 648 -11.31 27.48 19.73
C GLU A 648 -10.31 26.55 20.39
N LEU A 649 -9.53 27.04 21.34
CA LEU A 649 -8.54 26.23 22.06
C LEU A 649 -9.21 25.08 22.84
N LYS A 650 -10.37 25.35 23.48
CA LYS A 650 -11.18 24.30 24.12
C LYS A 650 -11.68 23.26 23.12
N ALA A 651 -12.15 23.69 21.95
CA ALA A 651 -12.60 22.77 20.91
C ALA A 651 -11.46 21.89 20.38
N THR A 652 -10.27 22.46 20.19
CA THR A 652 -9.06 21.74 19.81
C THR A 652 -8.62 20.73 20.86
N ILE A 653 -8.58 21.14 22.14
CA ILE A 653 -8.23 20.24 23.25
C ILE A 653 -9.23 19.09 23.37
N ALA A 654 -10.53 19.37 23.27
CA ALA A 654 -11.56 18.33 23.27
C ALA A 654 -11.47 17.39 22.06
N TRP A 655 -10.94 17.86 20.93
CA TRP A 655 -10.64 17.01 19.78
C TRP A 655 -9.42 16.12 20.05
N LEU A 656 -8.31 16.68 20.56
CA LEU A 656 -7.10 15.94 20.90
C LEU A 656 -7.35 14.88 21.99
N GLU A 657 -8.18 15.20 22.98
CA GLU A 657 -8.57 14.26 24.04
C GLU A 657 -9.41 13.10 23.48
N ARG A 658 -10.38 13.41 22.59
CA ARG A 658 -11.17 12.36 21.89
C ARG A 658 -10.32 11.50 20.96
N ALA A 659 -9.29 12.08 20.35
CA ALA A 659 -8.31 11.35 19.55
C ALA A 659 -7.35 10.51 20.41
N GLY A 660 -7.46 10.59 21.75
CA GLY A 660 -6.62 9.85 22.68
C GLY A 660 -5.20 10.38 22.80
N MET A 661 -4.89 11.53 22.20
CA MET A 661 -3.54 12.12 22.14
C MET A 661 -3.15 12.84 23.43
N ILE A 662 -4.13 13.32 24.20
CA ILE A 662 -3.93 14.03 25.46
C ILE A 662 -4.96 13.56 26.48
N LYS A 663 -4.68 13.80 27.76
CA LYS A 663 -5.59 13.61 28.88
C LYS A 663 -5.70 14.91 29.67
N ILE A 664 -6.92 15.27 30.05
CA ILE A 664 -7.17 16.45 30.88
C ILE A 664 -7.34 16.02 32.34
N ASP A 665 -6.62 16.68 33.25
CA ASP A 665 -6.71 16.51 34.70
C ASP A 665 -6.83 17.89 35.36
N GLY A 666 -8.07 18.28 35.68
CA GLY A 666 -8.41 19.63 36.13
C GLY A 666 -8.09 20.69 35.06
N GLU A 667 -7.26 21.68 35.40
CA GLU A 667 -6.76 22.68 34.43
C GLU A 667 -5.52 22.22 33.66
N THR A 668 -5.03 21.00 33.93
CA THR A 668 -3.78 20.52 33.37
C THR A 668 -4.00 19.55 32.22
N ILE A 669 -3.26 19.76 31.14
CA ILE A 669 -3.32 18.95 29.92
C ILE A 669 -2.02 18.16 29.86
N ILE A 670 -2.15 16.84 29.73
CA ILE A 670 -1.04 15.88 29.78
C ILE A 670 -1.00 15.13 28.45
N LEU A 671 0.18 14.98 27.86
CA LEU A 671 0.35 14.15 26.67
C LEU A 671 0.08 12.68 27.02
N ASN A 672 -0.76 12.01 26.23
CA ASN A 672 -0.98 10.58 26.35
C ASN A 672 0.08 9.86 25.51
N ARG A 673 0.81 8.92 26.11
CA ARG A 673 1.90 8.19 25.45
C ARG A 673 1.41 6.92 24.78
#